data_AF-A0A3B0CBB3-F1
#
_entry.id   AF-A0A3B0CBB3-F1
#
_cell.length_a   1.000
_cell.length_b   1.000
_cell.length_c   1.000
_cell.angle_alpha   90.00
_cell.angle_beta   90.00
_cell.angle_gamma   90.00
#
_symmetry.space_group_name_H-M   'P 1'
#
loop_
_entity.id
_entity.type
_entity.pdbx_description
1 polymer ?
#
loop_
_entity_poly.entity_id
_entity_poly.type
_entity_poly.pdbx_seq_one_letter_code
_entity_poly.pdbx_strand_id
1 'polypeptide(L)'
;MIEMKKFFLVSLTFLALLGCSSDDNDPTDNDPGDDGPPPPEVSTVQLRNDATFGNILTNEDGFSLYFFSLDSKGDSNCVDGCVGSWPIFYEADLTLDNGLDAADFGAITRSDGEMQTTYKGWPLYLFANDASTSDVNGDGVNDVWYVAKPDYSIMMTQAQLVGRDSGGNETNLTDTYEPGDAQTFYMTDAEGNTLYRFVNDTNGVNNFTNDDFSNDAVWPIFEETLQNIPSILDESDFGSIDVFGRQQLTYKGWPLYYFGQDGQRGDNFGVGFPVAGVWPILNLDTETAPEAEPNAVRLQNDATFGNILTNSEGFSLYFFSLDSTGDSNCIDGCVDAWPIFYEADLTLDNGLDADDFNTITRSDGEMQTTYKGWPLYLFANDGVAGDVNGDGVGDVWYVAKPDYSIMMTQAQLVGRDSGGIETNLTDTYEPGDAQTFYMTDAEGNTLYRFVNDTNGVNNFTADDFSNNGVWPIFEENLQNIPSILDESDFGSIDVFGRQQLTYKGWPLYYFGQDAQRGDNFGVGFPVAGVWPILNPDTEAAPDAGGGSKVYEVTNQAASAYILSGEGLDNAVNPDLTLKRGETYEFNVDAPGHPFIIKSVQSTGTGNAYNDGVTNNGEASGTVTFTIPNDAPDTLFYNCEFHSPMTGTLTIID
;
A
#
# COMPACT_ATOMS: atom_id res chain seq x y z
N MET A 1 2.31 12.97 63.79
CA MET A 1 1.19 13.45 64.62
C MET A 1 0.00 12.55 64.32
N ILE A 2 -0.46 11.80 65.35
CA ILE A 2 -1.84 11.31 65.57
C ILE A 2 -2.40 10.37 64.48
N GLU A 3 -2.24 9.04 64.60
CA GLU A 3 -3.15 8.07 65.25
C GLU A 3 -4.62 8.12 64.83
N MET A 4 -5.16 7.00 64.34
CA MET A 4 -6.35 6.36 64.96
C MET A 4 -6.59 4.94 64.42
N LYS A 5 -6.35 3.96 65.31
CA LYS A 5 -6.87 2.59 65.26
C LYS A 5 -8.36 2.59 65.62
N LYS A 6 -9.17 1.71 65.00
CA LYS A 6 -10.46 1.28 65.56
C LYS A 6 -10.57 -0.25 65.56
N PHE A 7 -10.62 -0.77 66.78
CA PHE A 7 -11.09 -2.10 67.16
C PHE A 7 -12.60 -2.24 66.89
N PHE A 8 -13.06 -3.45 66.56
CA PHE A 8 -14.46 -3.82 66.76
C PHE A 8 -14.59 -5.17 67.48
N LEU A 9 -15.69 -5.27 68.22
CA LEU A 9 -15.94 -6.08 69.40
C LEU A 9 -16.52 -7.46 69.03
N VAL A 10 -16.08 -8.50 69.72
CA VAL A 10 -16.71 -9.84 69.72
C VAL A 10 -17.95 -9.82 70.61
N SER A 11 -19.09 -10.31 70.11
CA SER A 11 -20.29 -10.55 70.92
C SER A 11 -20.70 -12.03 70.84
N LEU A 12 -20.52 -12.72 71.95
CA LEU A 12 -20.87 -14.12 72.21
C LEU A 12 -22.34 -14.16 72.68
N THR A 13 -23.21 -14.95 72.02
CA THR A 13 -24.55 -15.23 72.56
C THR A 13 -24.85 -16.72 72.50
N PHE A 14 -24.92 -17.33 73.69
CA PHE A 14 -25.35 -18.69 73.96
C PHE A 14 -26.86 -18.64 74.28
N LEU A 15 -27.70 -19.48 73.66
CA LEU A 15 -29.05 -19.73 74.16
C LEU A 15 -29.46 -21.19 73.99
N ALA A 16 -29.94 -21.76 75.09
CA ALA A 16 -30.13 -23.18 75.33
C ALA A 16 -31.48 -23.74 74.86
N LEU A 17 -31.50 -25.07 74.74
CA LEU A 17 -32.60 -25.96 74.38
C LEU A 17 -33.88 -25.77 75.21
N LEU A 18 -35.02 -26.08 74.57
CA LEU A 18 -36.18 -26.73 75.19
C LEU A 18 -36.82 -27.67 74.15
N GLY A 19 -37.02 -28.93 74.52
CA GLY A 19 -37.73 -29.93 73.74
C GLY A 19 -39.16 -30.18 74.24
N CYS A 20 -39.93 -30.91 73.45
CA CYS A 20 -41.13 -31.69 73.80
C CYS A 20 -41.22 -32.81 72.74
N SER A 21 -41.13 -34.10 73.08
CA SER A 21 -42.12 -34.96 73.73
C SER A 21 -43.18 -35.53 72.78
N SER A 22 -42.82 -36.68 72.19
CA SER A 22 -43.56 -37.93 71.93
C SER A 22 -45.09 -38.03 71.77
N ASP A 23 -45.40 -38.87 70.78
CA ASP A 23 -46.43 -39.93 70.68
C ASP A 23 -47.85 -39.56 70.24
N ASP A 24 -48.18 -39.97 69.00
CA ASP A 24 -49.49 -40.52 68.65
C ASP A 24 -49.29 -41.81 67.83
N ASN A 25 -49.85 -42.91 68.34
CA ASN A 25 -49.94 -44.21 67.68
C ASN A 25 -51.16 -44.22 66.74
N ASP A 26 -51.00 -44.62 65.48
CA ASP A 26 -52.06 -45.28 64.71
C ASP A 26 -51.46 -46.38 63.80
N PRO A 27 -51.79 -47.67 64.01
CA PRO A 27 -51.14 -48.78 63.33
C PRO A 27 -52.00 -49.30 62.17
N THR A 28 -51.93 -48.68 60.99
CA THR A 28 -52.20 -49.35 59.71
C THR A 28 -51.60 -48.57 58.54
N ASP A 29 -50.34 -48.85 58.19
CA ASP A 29 -50.00 -49.00 56.77
C ASP A 29 -48.72 -49.82 56.61
N ASN A 30 -48.80 -50.85 55.77
CA ASN A 30 -47.62 -51.57 55.29
C ASN A 30 -47.38 -51.07 53.87
N ASP A 31 -46.56 -50.03 53.71
CA ASP A 31 -46.04 -49.63 52.40
C ASP A 31 -44.51 -49.79 52.38
N PRO A 32 -43.95 -50.70 51.56
CA PRO A 32 -42.52 -50.76 51.30
C PRO A 32 -42.21 -49.87 50.10
N GLY A 33 -41.85 -48.61 50.33
CA GLY A 33 -41.37 -47.72 49.26
C GLY A 33 -41.36 -46.24 49.63
N ASP A 34 -40.34 -45.80 50.36
CA ASP A 34 -39.97 -44.38 50.38
C ASP A 34 -38.45 -44.25 50.51
N ASP A 35 -37.74 -44.69 49.47
CA ASP A 35 -36.39 -44.20 49.18
C ASP A 35 -36.56 -42.94 48.34
N GLY A 36 -36.44 -41.77 48.97
CA GLY A 36 -36.45 -40.49 48.27
C GLY A 36 -35.39 -40.42 47.15
N PRO A 37 -35.55 -39.54 46.15
CA PRO A 37 -34.59 -39.43 45.06
C PRO A 37 -33.18 -39.17 45.63
N PRO A 38 -32.13 -39.82 45.07
CA PRO A 38 -30.76 -39.59 45.53
C PRO A 38 -30.43 -38.08 45.44
N PRO A 39 -29.62 -37.54 46.37
CA PRO A 39 -29.12 -36.18 46.27
C PRO A 39 -28.54 -35.93 44.87
N PRO A 40 -28.66 -34.71 44.31
CA PRO A 40 -28.03 -34.40 43.02
C PRO A 40 -26.53 -34.68 43.13
N GLU A 41 -26.00 -35.46 42.20
CA GLU A 41 -24.56 -35.73 42.14
C GLU A 41 -23.84 -34.43 41.78
N VAL A 42 -22.96 -34.00 42.69
CA VAL A 42 -22.14 -32.80 42.57
C VAL A 42 -20.85 -33.19 41.85
N SER A 43 -20.46 -32.42 40.82
CA SER A 43 -19.23 -32.70 40.08
C SER A 43 -17.97 -32.51 40.96
N THR A 44 -16.99 -33.41 40.82
CA THR A 44 -15.69 -33.37 41.51
C THR A 44 -14.87 -32.12 41.17
N VAL A 45 -15.03 -31.60 39.95
CA VAL A 45 -14.51 -30.29 39.53
C VAL A 45 -15.64 -29.44 38.98
N GLN A 46 -15.75 -28.22 39.48
CA GLN A 46 -16.83 -27.29 39.14
C GLN A 46 -16.29 -25.99 38.56
N LEU A 47 -17.16 -25.28 37.83
CA LEU A 47 -16.93 -23.90 37.42
C LEU A 47 -17.69 -22.95 38.34
N ARG A 48 -16.95 -22.11 39.06
CA ARG A 48 -17.51 -21.04 39.89
C ARG A 48 -17.19 -19.69 39.28
N ASN A 49 -18.20 -18.85 39.07
CA ASN A 49 -17.97 -17.46 38.70
C ASN A 49 -17.56 -16.63 39.92
N ASP A 50 -16.29 -16.26 39.98
CA ASP A 50 -15.70 -15.33 40.93
C ASP A 50 -15.80 -13.88 40.42
N ALA A 51 -16.00 -12.94 41.34
CA ALA A 51 -16.21 -11.53 40.99
C ALA A 51 -14.93 -10.83 40.47
N THR A 52 -13.76 -11.34 40.84
CA THR A 52 -12.45 -10.78 40.46
C THR A 52 -11.88 -11.55 39.27
N PHE A 53 -12.03 -12.87 39.30
CA PHE A 53 -11.30 -13.78 38.42
C PHE A 53 -12.14 -14.39 37.31
N GLY A 54 -13.43 -14.08 37.24
CA GLY A 54 -14.34 -14.74 36.30
C GLY A 54 -14.53 -16.20 36.66
N ASN A 55 -14.62 -17.08 35.67
CA ASN A 55 -14.81 -18.51 35.93
C ASN A 55 -13.52 -19.14 36.48
N ILE A 56 -13.60 -19.73 37.66
CA ILE A 56 -12.49 -20.46 38.29
C ILE A 56 -12.86 -21.92 38.51
N LEU A 57 -11.85 -22.78 38.59
CA LEU A 57 -12.01 -24.19 38.95
C LEU A 57 -12.12 -24.34 40.47
N THR A 58 -13.08 -25.12 40.94
CA THR A 58 -13.21 -25.52 42.36
C THR A 58 -13.35 -27.03 42.48
N ASN A 59 -13.07 -27.59 43.66
CA ASN A 59 -13.40 -28.98 43.97
C ASN A 59 -14.91 -29.17 44.25
N GLU A 60 -15.32 -30.41 44.55
CA GLU A 60 -16.70 -30.77 44.93
C GLU A 60 -17.28 -29.98 46.11
N ASP A 61 -16.44 -29.64 47.09
CA ASP A 61 -16.81 -28.84 48.25
C ASP A 61 -16.91 -27.34 47.94
N GLY A 62 -16.50 -26.91 46.74
CA GLY A 62 -16.52 -25.52 46.30
C GLY A 62 -15.28 -24.70 46.66
N PHE A 63 -14.20 -25.32 47.16
CA PHE A 63 -12.93 -24.62 47.40
C PHE A 63 -12.16 -24.42 46.10
N SER A 64 -11.56 -23.24 45.95
CA SER A 64 -10.80 -22.84 44.76
C SER A 64 -9.58 -23.73 44.55
N LEU A 65 -9.32 -24.06 43.30
CA LEU A 65 -8.12 -24.76 42.86
C LEU A 65 -7.08 -23.76 42.34
N TYR A 66 -5.81 -24.13 42.42
CA TYR A 66 -4.68 -23.26 42.09
C TYR A 66 -3.62 -24.00 41.27
N PHE A 67 -2.86 -23.24 40.49
CA PHE A 67 -1.66 -23.66 39.79
C PHE A 67 -0.40 -23.10 40.45
N PHE A 68 0.72 -23.81 40.25
CA PHE A 68 2.03 -23.45 40.77
C PHE A 68 3.01 -23.18 39.64
N SER A 69 3.62 -21.99 39.59
CA SER A 69 4.48 -21.57 38.47
C SER A 69 5.75 -22.41 38.30
N LEU A 70 6.21 -23.09 39.36
CA LEU A 70 7.38 -23.96 39.29
C LEU A 70 7.08 -25.29 38.57
N ASP A 71 5.81 -25.65 38.38
CA ASP A 71 5.40 -26.91 37.74
C ASP A 71 5.43 -26.85 36.22
N SER A 72 6.39 -26.09 35.66
CA SER A 72 6.48 -25.77 34.24
C SER A 72 6.72 -26.98 33.35
N LYS A 73 7.19 -28.12 33.88
CA LYS A 73 7.38 -29.37 33.12
C LYS A 73 6.25 -30.38 33.31
N GLY A 74 5.13 -29.97 33.91
CA GLY A 74 4.01 -30.85 34.23
C GLY A 74 4.28 -31.77 35.43
N ASP A 75 5.41 -31.61 36.11
CA ASP A 75 5.73 -32.29 37.37
C ASP A 75 5.45 -31.38 38.56
N SER A 76 5.02 -31.96 39.69
CA SER A 76 4.86 -31.19 40.93
C SER A 76 6.18 -30.98 41.66
N ASN A 77 6.54 -29.71 41.86
CA ASN A 77 7.66 -29.25 42.67
C ASN A 77 7.26 -28.95 44.12
N CYS A 78 5.96 -28.93 44.41
CA CYS A 78 5.46 -28.78 45.78
C CYS A 78 5.60 -30.11 46.53
N VAL A 79 6.73 -30.27 47.22
CA VAL A 79 7.08 -31.46 48.02
C VAL A 79 7.28 -31.11 49.51
N ASP A 80 7.34 -32.14 50.35
CA ASP A 80 7.61 -32.03 51.79
C ASP A 80 6.71 -31.02 52.52
N GLY A 81 7.28 -29.95 53.08
CA GLY A 81 6.53 -28.95 53.84
C GLY A 81 5.56 -28.12 52.98
N CYS A 82 5.73 -28.11 51.66
CA CYS A 82 4.88 -27.36 50.74
C CYS A 82 3.43 -27.89 50.75
N VAL A 83 3.25 -29.22 50.70
CA VAL A 83 1.92 -29.84 50.62
C VAL A 83 1.07 -29.63 51.89
N GLY A 84 1.68 -29.21 53.00
CA GLY A 84 0.94 -28.82 54.20
C GLY A 84 0.22 -27.48 54.06
N SER A 85 0.74 -26.57 53.23
CA SER A 85 0.11 -25.27 52.91
C SER A 85 -0.69 -25.33 51.61
N TRP A 86 -0.26 -26.19 50.69
CA TRP A 86 -0.84 -26.39 49.36
C TRP A 86 -1.18 -27.86 49.15
N PRO A 87 -2.26 -28.37 49.76
CA PRO A 87 -2.66 -29.76 49.57
C PRO A 87 -2.86 -30.07 48.10
N ILE A 88 -2.37 -31.23 47.65
CA ILE A 88 -2.61 -31.69 46.28
C ILE A 88 -4.10 -31.98 46.07
N PHE A 89 -4.59 -31.70 44.87
CA PHE A 89 -5.92 -32.14 44.44
C PHE A 89 -5.77 -33.40 43.57
N TYR A 90 -6.44 -34.47 43.95
CA TYR A 90 -6.47 -35.71 43.18
C TYR A 90 -7.83 -36.37 43.25
N GLU A 91 -8.38 -36.68 42.08
CA GLU A 91 -9.59 -37.48 41.94
C GLU A 91 -9.38 -38.58 40.90
N ALA A 92 -9.67 -39.82 41.29
CA ALA A 92 -9.49 -40.98 40.42
C ALA A 92 -10.61 -41.09 39.37
N ASP A 93 -11.84 -40.74 39.76
CA ASP A 93 -13.05 -40.82 38.95
C ASP A 93 -13.64 -39.41 38.77
N LEU A 94 -13.02 -38.61 37.90
CA LEU A 94 -13.43 -37.22 37.66
C LEU A 94 -14.85 -37.13 37.06
N THR A 95 -15.70 -36.36 37.74
CA THR A 95 -16.95 -35.82 37.21
C THR A 95 -16.81 -34.31 37.06
N LEU A 96 -17.17 -33.78 35.89
CA LEU A 96 -16.93 -32.40 35.49
C LEU A 96 -18.25 -31.64 35.36
N ASP A 97 -18.27 -30.39 35.80
CA ASP A 97 -19.40 -29.49 35.56
C ASP A 97 -19.50 -29.06 34.08
N ASN A 98 -20.68 -28.59 33.68
CA ASN A 98 -20.94 -28.17 32.31
C ASN A 98 -20.04 -26.99 31.93
N GLY A 99 -19.35 -27.11 30.78
CA GLY A 99 -18.41 -26.09 30.28
C GLY A 99 -16.94 -26.48 30.45
N LEU A 100 -16.66 -27.58 31.14
CA LEU A 100 -15.33 -28.19 31.20
C LEU A 100 -15.19 -29.32 30.18
N ASP A 101 -14.05 -29.37 29.49
CA ASP A 101 -13.71 -30.48 28.60
C ASP A 101 -12.87 -31.51 29.35
N ALA A 102 -13.27 -32.78 29.31
CA ALA A 102 -12.51 -33.87 29.91
C ALA A 102 -11.13 -34.05 29.28
N ALA A 103 -10.93 -33.62 28.03
CA ALA A 103 -9.64 -33.69 27.36
C ALA A 103 -8.58 -32.76 27.99
N ASP A 104 -9.00 -31.71 28.69
CA ASP A 104 -8.09 -30.82 29.40
C ASP A 104 -7.59 -31.42 30.72
N PHE A 105 -8.23 -32.47 31.26
CA PHE A 105 -7.87 -33.05 32.54
C PHE A 105 -6.98 -34.29 32.39
N GLY A 106 -6.05 -34.45 33.32
CA GLY A 106 -5.18 -35.61 33.40
C GLY A 106 -4.78 -35.93 34.83
N ALA A 107 -3.80 -36.83 34.99
CA ALA A 107 -3.18 -37.09 36.27
C ALA A 107 -1.69 -37.39 36.09
N ILE A 108 -0.89 -36.98 37.07
CA ILE A 108 0.54 -37.29 37.15
C ILE A 108 0.80 -38.23 38.32
N THR A 109 1.87 -39.02 38.22
CA THR A 109 2.44 -39.73 39.37
C THR A 109 3.61 -38.91 39.88
N ARG A 110 3.48 -38.36 41.09
CA ARG A 110 4.49 -37.54 41.74
C ARG A 110 5.70 -38.39 42.15
N SER A 111 6.80 -37.72 42.49
CA SER A 111 8.04 -38.37 42.94
C SER A 111 7.91 -39.14 44.26
N ASP A 112 6.95 -38.77 45.10
CA ASP A 112 6.56 -39.47 46.34
C ASP A 112 5.64 -40.68 46.09
N GLY A 113 5.18 -40.87 44.84
CA GLY A 113 4.30 -41.95 44.42
C GLY A 113 2.81 -41.63 44.51
N GLU A 114 2.42 -40.48 45.08
CA GLU A 114 1.03 -40.03 45.11
C GLU A 114 0.59 -39.56 43.71
N MET A 115 -0.69 -39.73 43.40
CA MET A 115 -1.27 -39.20 42.17
C MET A 115 -1.82 -37.79 42.39
N GLN A 116 -1.81 -36.97 41.34
CA GLN A 116 -2.32 -35.60 41.38
C GLN A 116 -3.03 -35.28 40.07
N THR A 117 -4.22 -34.67 40.15
CA THR A 117 -4.99 -34.27 38.97
C THR A 117 -4.34 -33.04 38.32
N THR A 118 -4.32 -33.02 37.00
CA THR A 118 -3.84 -31.88 36.21
C THR A 118 -4.98 -31.26 35.39
N TYR A 119 -4.89 -29.97 35.10
CA TYR A 119 -5.72 -29.26 34.12
C TYR A 119 -4.83 -28.57 33.10
N LYS A 120 -5.09 -28.81 31.82
CA LYS A 120 -4.21 -28.48 30.69
C LYS A 120 -2.75 -28.81 31.00
N GLY A 121 -2.50 -29.96 31.63
CA GLY A 121 -1.16 -30.41 32.05
C GLY A 121 -0.57 -29.77 33.32
N TRP A 122 -1.19 -28.74 33.91
CA TRP A 122 -0.75 -28.12 35.16
C TRP A 122 -1.28 -28.87 36.40
N PRO A 123 -0.46 -29.23 37.39
CA PRO A 123 -0.92 -29.85 38.64
C PRO A 123 -1.84 -28.91 39.43
N LEU A 124 -2.95 -29.46 39.93
CA LEU A 124 -3.95 -28.73 40.70
C LEU A 124 -3.73 -28.86 42.21
N TYR A 125 -3.92 -27.77 42.93
CA TYR A 125 -3.77 -27.69 44.38
C TYR A 125 -4.95 -26.99 45.02
N LEU A 126 -5.21 -27.33 46.28
CA LEU A 126 -6.01 -26.53 47.21
C LEU A 126 -5.10 -25.62 48.03
N PHE A 127 -5.67 -24.63 48.71
CA PHE A 127 -4.93 -23.77 49.63
C PHE A 127 -5.44 -23.91 51.06
N ALA A 128 -4.54 -24.26 51.99
CA ALA A 128 -4.92 -24.57 53.38
C ALA A 128 -5.48 -23.36 54.16
N ASN A 129 -5.23 -22.13 53.69
CA ASN A 129 -5.75 -20.92 54.32
C ASN A 129 -7.07 -20.42 53.71
N ASP A 130 -7.65 -21.12 52.74
CA ASP A 130 -9.03 -20.86 52.31
C ASP A 130 -9.99 -21.43 53.37
N ALA A 131 -10.72 -20.54 54.05
CA ALA A 131 -11.63 -20.87 55.14
C ALA A 131 -13.09 -20.92 54.68
N SER A 132 -13.39 -20.37 53.50
CA SER A 132 -14.69 -20.37 52.85
C SER A 132 -14.59 -20.77 51.39
N THR A 133 -15.65 -21.33 50.83
CA THR A 133 -15.76 -21.71 49.42
C THR A 133 -15.75 -20.52 48.45
N SER A 134 -15.93 -19.30 48.96
CA SER A 134 -15.73 -18.08 48.16
C SER A 134 -14.27 -17.65 48.07
N ASP A 135 -13.39 -18.19 48.91
CA ASP A 135 -12.02 -17.68 49.06
C ASP A 135 -11.16 -18.01 47.84
N VAL A 136 -10.30 -17.06 47.50
CA VAL A 136 -9.28 -17.15 46.45
C VAL A 136 -7.93 -16.68 47.01
N ASN A 137 -7.70 -16.89 48.32
CA ASN A 137 -6.58 -16.27 49.04
C ASN A 137 -5.21 -16.82 48.63
N GLY A 138 -5.17 -17.90 47.87
CA GLY A 138 -3.93 -18.47 47.33
C GLY A 138 -3.37 -17.70 46.14
N ASP A 139 -4.19 -16.89 45.46
CA ASP A 139 -3.74 -16.13 44.30
C ASP A 139 -2.67 -15.10 44.69
N GLY A 140 -1.57 -15.06 43.95
CA GLY A 140 -0.43 -14.16 44.17
C GLY A 140 0.45 -14.50 45.37
N VAL A 141 0.24 -15.63 46.06
CA VAL A 141 1.09 -16.01 47.19
C VAL A 141 2.53 -16.23 46.72
N ASN A 142 3.47 -15.46 47.26
CA ASN A 142 4.89 -15.45 46.87
C ASN A 142 5.14 -15.29 45.36
N ASP A 143 4.21 -14.69 44.62
CA ASP A 143 4.31 -14.46 43.17
C ASP A 143 4.41 -15.75 42.32
N VAL A 144 4.08 -16.91 42.89
CA VAL A 144 4.23 -18.23 42.23
C VAL A 144 2.96 -19.08 42.23
N TRP A 145 1.88 -18.62 42.88
CA TRP A 145 0.61 -19.33 42.97
C TRP A 145 -0.52 -18.51 42.34
N TYR A 146 -1.34 -19.16 41.53
CA TYR A 146 -2.41 -18.49 40.77
C TYR A 146 -3.69 -19.30 40.81
N VAL A 147 -4.83 -18.62 40.91
CA VAL A 147 -6.13 -19.30 40.85
C VAL A 147 -6.29 -20.02 39.51
N ALA A 148 -6.82 -21.25 39.52
CA ALA A 148 -6.99 -22.05 38.33
C ALA A 148 -8.20 -21.57 37.52
N LYS A 149 -7.98 -21.15 36.28
CA LYS A 149 -9.00 -20.67 35.33
C LYS A 149 -8.93 -21.49 34.04
N PRO A 150 -10.07 -21.78 33.38
CA PRO A 150 -10.09 -22.54 32.13
C PRO A 150 -9.62 -21.73 30.90
N ASP A 151 -9.64 -20.40 31.00
CA ASP A 151 -9.50 -19.44 29.89
C ASP A 151 -8.25 -18.55 30.03
N TYR A 152 -7.18 -19.08 30.63
CA TYR A 152 -5.88 -18.43 30.52
C TYR A 152 -5.41 -18.42 29.06
N SER A 153 -4.97 -17.26 28.56
CA SER A 153 -4.19 -17.17 27.32
C SER A 153 -2.68 -17.15 27.61
N ILE A 154 -2.30 -16.58 28.76
CA ILE A 154 -0.92 -16.48 29.23
C ILE A 154 -0.82 -17.13 30.60
N MET A 155 0.31 -17.80 30.87
CA MET A 155 0.67 -18.34 32.18
C MET A 155 2.04 -17.79 32.60
N MET A 156 2.28 -17.79 33.91
CA MET A 156 3.58 -17.43 34.48
C MET A 156 4.25 -18.67 35.03
N THR A 157 5.52 -18.84 34.67
CA THR A 157 6.32 -20.00 35.06
C THR A 157 7.64 -19.55 35.66
N GLN A 158 8.24 -20.39 36.51
CA GLN A 158 9.57 -20.16 37.06
C GLN A 158 10.40 -21.42 36.95
N ALA A 159 11.46 -21.39 36.14
CA ALA A 159 12.34 -22.53 35.95
C ALA A 159 13.76 -22.09 35.60
N GLN A 160 14.66 -23.07 35.52
CA GLN A 160 16.00 -22.90 34.94
C GLN A 160 15.86 -22.62 33.43
N LEU A 161 16.51 -21.57 32.92
CA LEU A 161 16.64 -21.37 31.47
C LEU A 161 17.69 -22.34 30.92
N VAL A 162 17.36 -23.02 29.83
CA VAL A 162 18.22 -23.97 29.13
C VAL A 162 18.23 -23.57 27.66
N GLY A 163 19.28 -22.88 27.20
CA GLY A 163 19.39 -22.47 25.80
C GLY A 163 20.01 -23.57 24.92
N ARG A 164 19.49 -23.76 23.71
CA ARG A 164 20.05 -24.68 22.71
C ARG A 164 20.64 -23.90 21.54
N ASP A 165 21.94 -24.06 21.29
CA ASP A 165 22.61 -23.39 20.16
C ASP A 165 22.27 -24.03 18.80
N SER A 166 22.73 -23.43 17.70
CA SER A 166 22.54 -23.97 16.35
C SER A 166 23.17 -25.35 16.12
N GLY A 167 24.11 -25.77 16.98
CA GLY A 167 24.73 -27.10 16.97
C GLY A 167 23.97 -28.14 17.79
N GLY A 168 22.90 -27.74 18.49
CA GLY A 168 22.12 -28.61 19.36
C GLY A 168 22.70 -28.76 20.77
N ASN A 169 23.69 -27.95 21.16
CA ASN A 169 24.25 -28.01 22.51
C ASN A 169 23.38 -27.22 23.49
N GLU A 170 23.04 -27.83 24.61
CA GLU A 170 22.23 -27.24 25.67
C GLU A 170 23.12 -26.64 26.77
N THR A 171 22.80 -25.43 27.22
CA THR A 171 23.51 -24.72 28.28
C THR A 171 22.51 -24.10 29.25
N ASN A 172 22.72 -24.27 30.56
CA ASN A 172 21.96 -23.55 31.57
C ASN A 172 22.36 -22.08 31.54
N LEU A 173 21.37 -21.19 31.48
CA LEU A 173 21.55 -19.75 31.42
C LEU A 173 20.88 -19.05 32.61
N THR A 174 21.44 -17.93 33.02
CA THR A 174 20.79 -16.98 33.94
C THR A 174 19.78 -16.11 33.20
N ASP A 175 19.04 -15.28 33.94
CA ASP A 175 18.15 -14.24 33.42
C ASP A 175 18.86 -13.21 32.52
N THR A 176 20.18 -13.03 32.68
CA THR A 176 21.04 -12.24 31.80
C THR A 176 21.59 -13.02 30.60
N TYR A 177 21.10 -14.25 30.35
CA TYR A 177 21.54 -15.14 29.28
C TYR A 177 23.03 -15.54 29.33
N GLU A 178 23.64 -15.45 30.51
CA GLU A 178 25.02 -15.91 30.75
C GLU A 178 25.01 -17.36 31.29
N PRO A 179 26.02 -18.19 30.99
CA PRO A 179 26.09 -19.55 31.53
C PRO A 179 26.02 -19.61 33.05
N GLY A 180 25.02 -20.30 33.60
CA GLY A 180 24.83 -20.43 35.04
C GLY A 180 23.48 -21.01 35.44
N ASP A 181 23.38 -21.41 36.71
CA ASP A 181 22.15 -21.92 37.30
C ASP A 181 21.38 -20.77 37.99
N ALA A 182 20.15 -20.52 37.56
CA ALA A 182 19.23 -19.54 38.15
C ALA A 182 17.77 -19.88 37.82
N GLN A 183 16.88 -19.65 38.78
CA GLN A 183 15.44 -19.71 38.56
C GLN A 183 14.96 -18.39 37.99
N THR A 184 14.37 -18.42 36.79
CA THR A 184 13.92 -17.24 36.07
C THR A 184 12.42 -17.33 35.83
N PHE A 185 11.70 -16.24 36.08
CA PHE A 185 10.31 -16.15 35.67
C PHE A 185 10.22 -15.93 34.16
N TYR A 186 9.28 -16.61 33.50
CA TYR A 186 8.95 -16.36 32.11
C TYR A 186 7.50 -16.69 31.78
N MET A 187 7.00 -16.08 30.73
CA MET A 187 5.66 -16.28 30.20
C MET A 187 5.60 -17.51 29.31
N THR A 188 4.47 -18.21 29.41
CA THR A 188 4.09 -19.26 28.48
C THR A 188 2.65 -19.04 28.03
N ASP A 189 2.19 -19.78 27.03
CA ASP A 189 0.75 -19.95 26.80
C ASP A 189 0.10 -20.81 27.89
N ALA A 190 -1.20 -21.12 27.73
CA ALA A 190 -1.96 -21.97 28.64
C ALA A 190 -1.43 -23.41 28.70
N GLU A 191 -0.95 -23.92 27.56
CA GLU A 191 -0.36 -25.25 27.39
C GLU A 191 1.11 -25.31 27.85
N GLY A 192 1.65 -24.18 28.31
CA GLY A 192 2.99 -24.01 28.86
C GLY A 192 4.12 -24.03 27.83
N ASN A 193 3.84 -23.70 26.58
CA ASN A 193 4.83 -23.39 25.56
C ASN A 193 5.42 -22.00 25.82
N THR A 194 6.75 -21.89 25.82
CA THR A 194 7.45 -20.64 26.15
C THR A 194 7.25 -19.57 25.08
N LEU A 195 6.99 -18.34 25.54
CA LEU A 195 6.87 -17.16 24.69
C LEU A 195 8.18 -16.37 24.66
N TYR A 196 8.54 -15.88 23.47
CA TYR A 196 9.77 -15.16 23.19
C TYR A 196 9.47 -13.83 22.49
N ARG A 197 10.42 -12.89 22.59
CA ARG A 197 10.51 -11.71 21.71
C ARG A 197 11.77 -11.76 20.88
N PHE A 198 11.78 -11.03 19.76
CA PHE A 198 12.98 -10.83 18.96
C PHE A 198 13.63 -9.49 19.29
N VAL A 199 14.94 -9.47 19.52
CA VAL A 199 15.64 -8.23 19.95
C VAL A 199 15.63 -7.09 18.92
N ASN A 200 15.41 -7.38 17.63
CA ASN A 200 15.34 -6.35 16.59
C ASN A 200 13.91 -5.90 16.29
N ASP A 201 12.90 -6.45 16.97
CA ASP A 201 11.56 -5.90 16.87
C ASP A 201 11.49 -4.54 17.56
N THR A 202 10.53 -3.73 17.12
CA THR A 202 10.23 -2.41 17.68
C THR A 202 8.77 -2.38 18.12
N ASN A 203 8.37 -1.33 18.84
CA ASN A 203 7.05 -1.19 19.42
C ASN A 203 5.96 -1.35 18.34
N GLY A 204 5.23 -2.45 18.42
CA GLY A 204 4.15 -2.77 17.49
C GLY A 204 4.60 -3.15 16.07
N VAL A 205 5.88 -3.46 15.85
CA VAL A 205 6.41 -3.84 14.53
C VAL A 205 7.18 -5.15 14.63
N ASN A 206 6.72 -6.13 13.87
CA ASN A 206 7.42 -7.40 13.64
C ASN A 206 8.44 -7.20 12.50
N ASN A 207 9.73 -7.27 12.85
CA ASN A 207 10.86 -7.13 11.93
C ASN A 207 11.50 -8.50 11.59
N PHE A 208 10.90 -9.60 12.06
CA PHE A 208 11.41 -10.95 11.82
C PHE A 208 10.65 -11.65 10.68
N THR A 209 9.33 -11.73 10.77
CA THR A 209 8.48 -12.57 9.91
C THR A 209 8.49 -12.06 8.46
N ASN A 210 8.73 -12.98 7.51
CA ASN A 210 8.61 -12.68 6.08
C ASN A 210 7.13 -12.65 5.67
N ASP A 211 6.81 -11.93 4.60
CA ASP A 211 5.46 -11.84 4.02
C ASP A 211 4.86 -13.20 3.62
N ASP A 212 5.72 -14.12 3.20
CA ASP A 212 5.41 -15.50 2.85
C ASP A 212 5.47 -16.48 4.04
N PHE A 213 5.79 -15.99 5.24
CA PHE A 213 5.99 -16.77 6.47
C PHE A 213 7.03 -17.90 6.34
N SER A 214 7.98 -17.79 5.40
CA SER A 214 8.98 -18.84 5.16
C SER A 214 9.87 -19.15 6.37
N ASN A 215 9.98 -18.21 7.32
CA ASN A 215 10.75 -18.34 8.56
C ASN A 215 9.91 -18.75 9.80
N ASP A 216 8.59 -18.88 9.69
CA ASP A 216 7.70 -19.30 10.79
C ASP A 216 7.97 -20.73 11.27
N ALA A 217 8.61 -21.59 10.46
CA ALA A 217 8.92 -22.95 10.86
C ALA A 217 9.86 -23.02 12.09
N VAL A 218 10.65 -21.96 12.34
CA VAL A 218 11.58 -21.89 13.46
C VAL A 218 11.03 -20.99 14.56
N TRP A 219 10.47 -19.84 14.20
CA TRP A 219 9.93 -18.84 15.12
C TRP A 219 8.53 -18.41 14.68
N PRO A 220 7.50 -19.26 14.88
CA PRO A 220 6.16 -18.90 14.48
C PRO A 220 5.61 -17.79 15.39
N ILE A 221 4.83 -16.89 14.79
CA ILE A 221 4.12 -15.84 15.53
C ILE A 221 3.11 -16.44 16.53
N PHE A 222 2.94 -15.81 17.68
CA PHE A 222 1.91 -16.18 18.65
C PHE A 222 0.59 -15.50 18.31
N GLU A 223 -0.30 -16.25 17.66
CA GLU A 223 -1.64 -15.81 17.31
C GLU A 223 -2.64 -16.19 18.41
N GLU A 224 -3.01 -15.22 19.23
CA GLU A 224 -3.94 -15.44 20.35
C GLU A 224 -4.75 -14.16 20.58
N THR A 225 -6.04 -14.32 20.92
CA THR A 225 -6.86 -13.22 21.44
C THR A 225 -6.83 -13.29 22.96
N LEU A 226 -6.22 -12.29 23.61
CA LEU A 226 -6.06 -12.26 25.06
C LEU A 226 -7.41 -12.50 25.77
N GLN A 227 -7.45 -13.56 26.58
CA GLN A 227 -8.53 -13.86 27.51
C GLN A 227 -8.10 -13.48 28.93
N ASN A 228 -8.00 -14.44 29.86
CA ASN A 228 -7.54 -14.17 31.21
C ASN A 228 -6.01 -14.31 31.33
N ILE A 229 -5.46 -13.57 32.29
CA ILE A 229 -4.04 -13.58 32.65
C ILE A 229 -3.86 -13.74 34.17
N PRO A 230 -2.70 -14.27 34.61
CA PRO A 230 -2.30 -14.28 36.02
C PRO A 230 -2.36 -12.88 36.62
N SER A 231 -2.77 -12.76 37.88
CA SER A 231 -2.98 -11.48 38.57
C SER A 231 -1.73 -10.61 38.74
N ILE A 232 -0.56 -11.19 38.54
CA ILE A 232 0.73 -10.48 38.56
C ILE A 232 0.99 -9.68 37.26
N LEU A 233 0.24 -9.98 36.19
CA LEU A 233 0.35 -9.30 34.90
C LEU A 233 -0.68 -8.18 34.80
N ASP A 234 -0.32 -7.11 34.09
CA ASP A 234 -1.21 -6.01 33.76
C ASP A 234 -1.74 -6.22 32.34
N GLU A 235 -3.06 -6.24 32.17
CA GLU A 235 -3.72 -6.38 30.87
C GLU A 235 -3.34 -5.25 29.91
N SER A 236 -3.05 -4.05 30.43
CA SER A 236 -2.67 -2.89 29.62
C SER A 236 -1.27 -2.99 29.00
N ASP A 237 -0.44 -3.92 29.48
CA ASP A 237 0.83 -4.23 28.82
C ASP A 237 0.62 -5.06 27.54
N PHE A 238 -0.56 -5.62 27.31
CA PHE A 238 -0.82 -6.45 26.13
C PHE A 238 -1.49 -5.67 25.00
N GLY A 239 -1.17 -6.03 23.77
CA GLY A 239 -1.79 -5.49 22.57
C GLY A 239 -1.83 -6.52 21.45
N SER A 240 -2.22 -6.09 20.25
CA SER A 240 -2.14 -6.92 19.05
C SER A 240 -1.72 -6.10 17.84
N ILE A 241 -1.07 -6.77 16.89
CA ILE A 241 -0.64 -6.21 15.62
C ILE A 241 -1.09 -7.11 14.47
N ASP A 242 -1.27 -6.52 13.29
CA ASP A 242 -1.48 -7.27 12.05
C ASP A 242 -0.12 -7.54 11.41
N VAL A 243 0.17 -8.81 11.16
CA VAL A 243 1.36 -9.28 10.45
C VAL A 243 0.88 -10.04 9.24
N PHE A 244 0.88 -9.36 8.09
CA PHE A 244 0.43 -9.91 6.79
C PHE A 244 -0.98 -10.56 6.85
N GLY A 245 -1.92 -9.94 7.56
CA GLY A 245 -3.29 -10.42 7.72
C GLY A 245 -3.53 -11.40 8.87
N ARG A 246 -2.50 -11.71 9.67
CA ARG A 246 -2.59 -12.54 10.89
C ARG A 246 -2.44 -11.66 12.13
N GLN A 247 -3.25 -11.92 13.15
CA GLN A 247 -3.17 -11.17 14.41
C GLN A 247 -2.14 -11.79 15.33
N GLN A 248 -1.08 -11.04 15.64
CA GLN A 248 -0.05 -11.44 16.59
C GLN A 248 -0.24 -10.68 17.90
N LEU A 249 -0.18 -11.38 19.03
CA LEU A 249 -0.24 -10.75 20.36
C LEU A 249 1.10 -10.05 20.68
N THR A 250 1.03 -8.94 21.41
CA THR A 250 2.21 -8.20 21.88
C THR A 250 2.23 -8.08 23.41
N TYR A 251 3.42 -7.96 23.99
CA TYR A 251 3.62 -7.61 25.40
C TYR A 251 4.60 -6.45 25.53
N LYS A 252 4.18 -5.35 26.16
CA LYS A 252 4.89 -4.07 26.25
C LYS A 252 5.43 -3.60 24.88
N GLY A 253 4.63 -3.80 23.84
CA GLY A 253 4.98 -3.46 22.45
C GLY A 253 5.77 -4.53 21.70
N TRP A 254 6.31 -5.55 22.36
CA TRP A 254 7.06 -6.62 21.71
C TRP A 254 6.14 -7.64 21.05
N PRO A 255 6.31 -7.95 19.75
CA PRO A 255 5.68 -9.10 19.12
C PRO A 255 6.10 -10.42 19.79
N LEU A 256 5.13 -11.31 20.00
CA LEU A 256 5.35 -12.58 20.71
C LEU A 256 5.48 -13.76 19.74
N TYR A 257 6.41 -14.67 20.03
CA TYR A 257 6.72 -15.84 19.19
C TYR A 257 6.85 -17.10 20.04
N TYR A 258 6.70 -18.25 19.39
CA TYR A 258 7.17 -19.53 19.90
C TYR A 258 8.52 -19.90 19.30
N PHE A 259 9.15 -20.95 19.85
CA PHE A 259 10.28 -21.60 19.23
C PHE A 259 9.91 -23.03 18.80
N GLY A 260 10.01 -23.33 17.50
CA GLY A 260 9.55 -24.59 16.92
C GLY A 260 10.30 -25.85 17.38
N GLN A 261 11.39 -25.72 18.14
CA GLN A 261 12.10 -26.87 18.73
C GLN A 261 11.81 -27.08 20.21
N ASP A 262 11.01 -26.21 20.83
CA ASP A 262 10.42 -26.50 22.13
C ASP A 262 9.34 -27.58 21.94
N GLY A 263 9.54 -28.72 22.59
CA GLY A 263 8.71 -29.91 22.36
C GLY A 263 7.94 -30.36 23.60
N GLN A 264 8.30 -29.82 24.76
CA GLN A 264 7.69 -30.09 26.05
C GLN A 264 7.31 -28.78 26.72
N ARG A 265 6.33 -28.88 27.62
CA ARG A 265 5.95 -27.78 28.49
C ARG A 265 7.18 -27.24 29.24
N GLY A 266 7.33 -25.92 29.25
CA GLY A 266 8.41 -25.24 29.95
C GLY A 266 9.77 -25.42 29.29
N ASP A 267 9.88 -26.09 28.15
CA ASP A 267 11.06 -26.00 27.29
C ASP A 267 11.26 -24.54 26.92
N ASN A 268 12.49 -24.05 27.07
CA ASN A 268 12.86 -22.67 26.82
C ASN A 268 14.12 -22.61 25.95
N PHE A 269 14.29 -23.58 25.04
CA PHE A 269 15.51 -23.75 24.24
C PHE A 269 15.83 -22.56 23.35
N GLY A 270 14.80 -21.80 22.98
CA GLY A 270 14.91 -20.61 22.14
C GLY A 270 15.85 -19.56 22.69
N VAL A 271 16.03 -19.45 24.02
CA VAL A 271 16.91 -18.43 24.61
C VAL A 271 18.38 -18.58 24.21
N GLY A 272 18.77 -19.75 23.69
CA GLY A 272 20.11 -20.05 23.18
C GLY A 272 20.23 -20.09 21.65
N PHE A 273 19.12 -19.97 20.90
CA PHE A 273 19.09 -20.19 19.46
C PHE A 273 18.95 -18.87 18.69
N PRO A 274 19.68 -18.67 17.57
CA PRO A 274 20.85 -19.43 17.15
C PRO A 274 22.05 -19.22 18.08
N VAL A 275 22.04 -18.11 18.83
CA VAL A 275 22.97 -17.77 19.90
C VAL A 275 22.19 -17.08 21.04
N ALA A 276 22.75 -17.14 22.25
CA ALA A 276 22.08 -16.63 23.44
C ALA A 276 21.78 -15.12 23.35
N GLY A 277 20.60 -14.72 23.83
CA GLY A 277 20.18 -13.31 23.93
C GLY A 277 19.54 -12.70 22.68
N VAL A 278 19.47 -13.42 21.54
CA VAL A 278 18.75 -12.93 20.34
C VAL A 278 17.24 -13.09 20.49
N TRP A 279 16.81 -14.14 21.19
CA TRP A 279 15.41 -14.46 21.47
C TRP A 279 15.17 -14.56 22.96
N PRO A 280 15.18 -13.42 23.67
CA PRO A 280 14.91 -13.39 25.10
C PRO A 280 13.47 -13.82 25.41
N ILE A 281 13.30 -14.48 26.56
CA ILE A 281 11.98 -14.75 27.15
C ILE A 281 11.28 -13.46 27.60
N LEU A 282 9.97 -13.53 27.75
CA LEU A 282 9.19 -12.45 28.38
C LEU A 282 8.98 -12.71 29.86
N ASN A 283 9.17 -11.68 30.67
CA ASN A 283 8.90 -11.66 32.10
C ASN A 283 8.45 -10.26 32.57
N LEU A 284 8.22 -10.09 33.87
CA LEU A 284 7.77 -8.82 34.45
C LEU A 284 8.77 -7.67 34.26
N ASP A 285 10.07 -7.99 34.22
CA ASP A 285 11.17 -7.03 34.04
C ASP A 285 11.47 -6.73 32.56
N THR A 286 10.71 -7.31 31.62
CA THR A 286 10.80 -6.97 30.20
C THR A 286 10.59 -5.46 30.03
N GLU A 287 11.60 -4.79 29.49
CA GLU A 287 11.51 -3.39 29.11
C GLU A 287 10.51 -3.20 27.96
N THR A 288 9.89 -2.03 27.87
CA THR A 288 9.06 -1.66 26.72
C THR A 288 9.86 -1.71 25.43
N ALA A 289 9.24 -2.16 24.34
CA ALA A 289 9.88 -2.20 23.04
C ALA A 289 10.33 -0.79 22.61
N PRO A 290 11.52 -0.66 22.00
CA PRO A 290 11.95 0.62 21.45
C PRO A 290 10.99 1.04 20.33
N GLU A 291 10.69 2.32 20.23
CA GLU A 291 9.88 2.83 19.11
C GLU A 291 10.59 2.55 17.78
N ALA A 292 9.81 2.26 16.74
CA ALA A 292 10.36 2.14 15.40
C ALA A 292 10.90 3.50 14.96
N GLU A 293 12.15 3.54 14.48
CA GLU A 293 12.66 4.75 13.84
C GLU A 293 11.85 4.97 12.55
N PRO A 294 11.28 6.17 12.33
CA PRO A 294 10.50 6.44 11.13
C PRO A 294 11.37 6.27 9.88
N ASN A 295 10.79 5.70 8.83
CA ASN A 295 11.48 5.54 7.55
C ASN A 295 12.00 6.88 7.03
N ALA A 296 13.18 6.88 6.42
CA ALA A 296 13.81 8.06 5.84
C ALA A 296 12.91 8.77 4.84
N VAL A 297 12.17 8.01 4.02
CA VAL A 297 11.12 8.52 3.14
C VAL A 297 9.81 7.81 3.45
N ARG A 298 8.76 8.61 3.62
CA ARG A 298 7.45 8.17 4.07
C ARG A 298 6.36 8.56 3.10
N LEU A 299 5.30 7.75 3.06
CA LEU A 299 4.05 8.08 2.36
C LEU A 299 3.09 8.74 3.34
N GLN A 300 2.73 9.98 3.06
CA GLN A 300 1.73 10.71 3.85
C GLN A 300 0.53 11.04 2.97
N ASN A 301 -0.67 10.77 3.46
CA ASN A 301 -1.89 11.21 2.79
C ASN A 301 -2.15 12.69 3.09
N ASP A 302 -2.05 13.52 2.07
CA ASP A 302 -2.47 14.91 2.04
C ASP A 302 -3.89 15.04 1.47
N ALA A 303 -4.67 15.96 2.04
CA ALA A 303 -6.07 16.15 1.66
C ALA A 303 -6.26 16.72 0.25
N THR A 304 -5.27 17.41 -0.30
CA THR A 304 -5.29 18.06 -1.61
C THR A 304 -4.60 17.19 -2.65
N PHE A 305 -3.44 16.64 -2.30
CA PHE A 305 -2.52 16.00 -3.22
C PHE A 305 -2.56 14.47 -3.19
N GLY A 306 -3.37 13.87 -2.30
CA GLY A 306 -3.36 12.43 -2.10
C GLY A 306 -2.07 12.00 -1.42
N ASN A 307 -1.47 10.89 -1.83
CA ASN A 307 -0.23 10.44 -1.22
C ASN A 307 0.96 11.30 -1.68
N ILE A 308 1.69 11.87 -0.73
CA ILE A 308 2.91 12.67 -0.95
C ILE A 308 4.11 11.97 -0.30
N LEU A 309 5.31 12.26 -0.82
CA LEU A 309 6.56 11.86 -0.20
C LEU A 309 6.94 12.85 0.90
N THR A 310 7.33 12.34 2.07
CA THR A 310 7.83 13.14 3.19
C THR A 310 9.13 12.55 3.73
N ASN A 311 9.93 13.33 4.46
CA ASN A 311 11.07 12.78 5.21
C ASN A 311 10.60 12.05 6.49
N SER A 312 11.54 11.47 7.24
CA SER A 312 11.27 10.78 8.52
C SER A 312 10.51 11.63 9.55
N GLU A 313 10.77 12.94 9.57
CA GLU A 313 10.11 13.92 10.43
C GLU A 313 8.71 14.35 9.92
N GLY A 314 8.33 13.95 8.70
CA GLY A 314 7.03 14.26 8.07
C GLY A 314 6.98 15.57 7.29
N PHE A 315 8.11 16.22 7.01
CA PHE A 315 8.16 17.36 6.09
C PHE A 315 8.06 16.91 4.64
N SER A 316 7.24 17.60 3.85
CA SER A 316 7.01 17.30 2.45
C SER A 316 8.29 17.43 1.63
N LEU A 317 8.47 16.48 0.71
CA LEU A 317 9.52 16.53 -0.29
C LEU A 317 8.96 17.16 -1.57
N TYR A 318 9.83 17.80 -2.34
CA TYR A 318 9.50 18.53 -3.55
C TYR A 318 10.46 18.21 -4.68
N PHE A 319 10.02 18.39 -5.92
CA PHE A 319 10.89 18.40 -7.10
C PHE A 319 10.89 19.78 -7.75
N PHE A 320 11.94 20.02 -8.54
CA PHE A 320 12.18 21.27 -9.23
C PHE A 320 12.09 21.09 -10.75
N SER A 321 11.26 21.87 -11.44
CA SER A 321 11.00 21.70 -12.88
C SER A 321 12.21 21.96 -13.76
N LEU A 322 13.24 22.64 -13.25
CA LEU A 322 14.47 22.89 -14.00
C LEU A 322 15.39 21.66 -14.01
N ASP A 323 15.15 20.65 -13.16
CA ASP A 323 15.99 19.46 -13.03
C ASP A 323 15.58 18.35 -14.02
N SER A 324 15.21 18.75 -15.24
CA SER A 324 14.69 17.84 -16.26
C SER A 324 15.71 16.80 -16.71
N THR A 325 17.01 17.07 -16.64
CA THR A 325 18.08 16.12 -16.96
C THR A 325 18.48 15.20 -15.81
N GLY A 326 17.86 15.36 -14.63
CA GLY A 326 18.20 14.62 -13.41
C GLY A 326 19.35 15.22 -12.59
N ASP A 327 19.97 16.30 -13.07
CA ASP A 327 20.93 17.09 -12.30
C ASP A 327 20.21 18.20 -11.53
N SER A 328 20.71 18.54 -10.33
CA SER A 328 20.20 19.68 -9.58
C SER A 328 20.72 21.02 -10.11
N ASN A 329 19.77 21.89 -10.49
CA ASN A 329 20.01 23.28 -10.86
C ASN A 329 19.84 24.25 -9.69
N CYS A 330 19.32 23.76 -8.54
CA CYS A 330 19.23 24.55 -7.33
C CYS A 330 20.59 24.58 -6.62
N ILE A 331 21.38 25.62 -6.92
CA ILE A 331 22.72 25.86 -6.38
C ILE A 331 22.79 27.20 -5.63
N ASP A 332 23.87 27.40 -4.87
CA ASP A 332 24.14 28.63 -4.11
C ASP A 332 22.93 29.08 -3.25
N GLY A 333 22.49 30.32 -3.36
CA GLY A 333 21.39 30.85 -2.54
C GLY A 333 20.02 30.18 -2.77
N CYS A 334 19.88 29.31 -3.78
CA CYS A 334 18.67 28.52 -3.96
C CYS A 334 18.48 27.51 -2.80
N VAL A 335 19.56 26.85 -2.35
CA VAL A 335 19.47 25.81 -1.32
C VAL A 335 19.16 26.35 0.07
N ASP A 336 19.28 27.68 0.28
CA ASP A 336 18.85 28.33 1.51
C ASP A 336 17.31 28.31 1.65
N ALA A 337 16.59 28.37 0.53
CA ALA A 337 15.13 28.29 0.49
C ALA A 337 14.63 26.85 0.24
N TRP A 338 15.42 26.07 -0.49
CA TRP A 338 15.11 24.69 -0.90
C TRP A 338 16.25 23.75 -0.49
N PRO A 339 16.37 23.42 0.81
CA PRO A 339 17.40 22.50 1.26
C PRO A 339 17.33 21.17 0.52
N ILE A 340 18.49 20.63 0.14
CA ILE A 340 18.54 19.31 -0.50
C ILE A 340 18.08 18.23 0.48
N PHE A 341 17.39 17.21 -0.01
CA PHE A 341 17.13 15.99 0.74
C PHE A 341 18.18 14.94 0.38
N TYR A 342 18.87 14.42 1.38
CA TYR A 342 19.84 13.34 1.21
C TYR A 342 19.79 12.41 2.41
N GLU A 343 19.68 11.11 2.12
CA GLU A 343 19.84 10.05 3.10
C GLU A 343 20.79 8.97 2.59
N ALA A 344 21.77 8.63 3.42
CA ALA A 344 22.79 7.65 3.07
C ALA A 344 22.26 6.21 3.17
N ASP A 345 21.51 5.94 4.24
CA ASP A 345 20.88 4.65 4.52
C ASP A 345 19.36 4.81 4.35
N LEU A 346 18.91 4.76 3.09
CA LEU A 346 17.51 5.01 2.75
C LEU A 346 16.60 3.87 3.24
N THR A 347 15.71 4.19 4.18
CA THR A 347 14.60 3.33 4.61
C THR A 347 13.27 3.89 4.09
N LEU A 348 12.37 3.02 3.62
CA LEU A 348 11.19 3.41 2.86
C LEU A 348 9.92 2.87 3.50
N ASP A 349 8.86 3.68 3.52
CA ASP A 349 7.52 3.18 3.85
C ASP A 349 7.03 2.14 2.85
N ASN A 350 6.20 1.22 3.34
CA ASN A 350 5.50 0.25 2.49
C ASN A 350 4.70 0.95 1.38
N GLY A 351 4.85 0.47 0.15
CA GLY A 351 4.22 1.05 -1.05
C GLY A 351 5.16 1.91 -1.88
N LEU A 352 6.39 2.16 -1.41
CA LEU A 352 7.48 2.73 -2.21
C LEU A 352 8.38 1.62 -2.75
N ASP A 353 8.80 1.76 -4.01
CA ASP A 353 9.78 0.89 -4.63
C ASP A 353 11.19 1.48 -4.46
N ALA A 354 12.12 0.70 -3.92
CA ALA A 354 13.50 1.13 -3.75
C ALA A 354 14.19 1.40 -5.10
N ASP A 355 13.78 0.75 -6.18
CA ASP A 355 14.35 0.94 -7.52
C ASP A 355 13.98 2.31 -8.12
N ASP A 356 12.94 2.98 -7.60
CA ASP A 356 12.60 4.36 -7.99
C ASP A 356 13.58 5.38 -7.36
N PHE A 357 14.35 5.01 -6.34
CA PHE A 357 15.26 5.93 -5.64
C PHE A 357 16.71 5.75 -6.07
N ASN A 358 17.43 6.87 -6.17
CA ASN A 358 18.87 6.85 -6.43
C ASN A 358 19.56 8.02 -5.73
N THR A 359 20.87 8.17 -5.93
CA THR A 359 21.66 9.29 -5.42
C THR A 359 22.46 9.91 -6.56
N ILE A 360 22.43 11.24 -6.66
CA ILE A 360 23.34 12.00 -7.51
C ILE A 360 24.45 12.63 -6.68
N THR A 361 25.61 12.82 -7.31
CA THR A 361 26.65 13.72 -6.81
C THR A 361 26.51 15.04 -7.53
N ARG A 362 26.16 16.09 -6.78
CA ARG A 362 25.96 17.44 -7.31
C ARG A 362 27.29 18.07 -7.74
N SER A 363 27.20 19.17 -8.49
CA SER A 363 28.38 19.91 -8.96
C SER A 363 29.24 20.54 -7.85
N ASP A 364 28.63 20.81 -6.68
CA ASP A 364 29.29 21.28 -5.46
C ASP A 364 29.95 20.14 -4.64
N GLY A 365 29.72 18.88 -5.02
CA GLY A 365 30.25 17.68 -4.37
C GLY A 365 29.34 17.10 -3.29
N GLU A 366 28.23 17.76 -2.93
CA GLU A 366 27.23 17.21 -2.03
C GLU A 366 26.43 16.10 -2.71
N MET A 367 25.93 15.16 -1.92
CA MET A 367 25.05 14.09 -2.41
C MET A 367 23.59 14.48 -2.22
N GLN A 368 22.72 14.01 -3.11
CA GLN A 368 21.28 14.28 -3.04
C GLN A 368 20.50 13.06 -3.50
N THR A 369 19.45 12.72 -2.74
CA THR A 369 18.55 11.60 -3.08
C THR A 369 17.62 12.03 -4.21
N THR A 370 17.36 11.11 -5.14
CA THR A 370 16.43 11.30 -6.25
C THR A 370 15.28 10.30 -6.18
N TYR A 371 14.14 10.66 -6.75
CA TYR A 371 12.98 9.79 -6.96
C TYR A 371 12.56 9.83 -8.42
N LYS A 372 12.51 8.69 -9.11
CA LYS A 372 12.30 8.57 -10.56
C LYS A 372 13.21 9.51 -11.36
N GLY A 373 14.45 9.65 -10.88
CA GLY A 373 15.47 10.53 -11.45
C GLY A 373 15.32 12.02 -11.11
N TRP A 374 14.27 12.47 -10.43
CA TRP A 374 14.12 13.86 -9.98
C TRP A 374 14.87 14.08 -8.65
N PRO A 375 15.74 15.10 -8.53
CA PRO A 375 16.31 15.51 -7.25
C PRO A 375 15.24 15.95 -6.25
N LEU A 376 15.35 15.47 -5.01
CA LEU A 376 14.40 15.76 -3.95
C LEU A 376 14.87 16.90 -3.04
N TYR A 377 13.95 17.76 -2.65
CA TYR A 377 14.20 18.92 -1.80
C TYR A 377 13.19 19.02 -0.67
N LEU A 378 13.59 19.66 0.41
CA LEU A 378 12.71 20.20 1.44
C LEU A 378 12.42 21.67 1.13
N PHE A 379 11.45 22.25 1.83
CA PHE A 379 11.15 23.68 1.72
C PHE A 379 11.34 24.39 3.07
N ALA A 380 12.17 25.42 3.11
CA ALA A 380 12.53 26.11 4.34
C ALA A 380 11.36 26.84 5.04
N ASN A 381 10.26 27.09 4.32
CA ASN A 381 9.06 27.73 4.87
C ASN A 381 7.97 26.74 5.28
N ASP A 382 8.20 25.42 5.17
CA ASP A 382 7.35 24.44 5.83
C ASP A 382 7.66 24.45 7.33
N GLY A 383 6.67 24.84 8.12
CA GLY A 383 6.84 25.08 9.56
C GLY A 383 6.53 23.87 10.42
N VAL A 384 5.68 22.96 9.92
CA VAL A 384 5.30 21.72 10.59
C VAL A 384 5.19 20.56 9.59
N ALA A 385 5.29 19.33 10.09
CA ALA A 385 5.06 18.12 9.30
C ALA A 385 3.70 18.16 8.59
N GLY A 386 3.68 17.73 7.33
CA GLY A 386 2.51 17.78 6.44
C GLY A 386 2.24 19.12 5.77
N ASP A 387 3.01 20.18 6.05
CA ASP A 387 2.94 21.41 5.27
C ASP A 387 3.35 21.14 3.81
N VAL A 388 2.61 21.72 2.86
CA VAL A 388 2.85 21.63 1.41
C VAL A 388 3.05 23.01 0.79
N ASN A 389 3.59 23.97 1.56
CA ASN A 389 3.61 25.39 1.17
C ASN A 389 4.57 25.68 0.00
N GLY A 390 5.44 24.73 -0.34
CA GLY A 390 6.36 24.84 -1.47
C GLY A 390 5.70 24.61 -2.83
N ASP A 391 4.51 23.99 -2.86
CA ASP A 391 3.85 23.68 -4.11
C ASP A 391 3.44 24.96 -4.87
N GLY A 392 3.76 25.03 -6.16
CA GLY A 392 3.49 26.18 -7.03
C GLY A 392 4.39 27.40 -6.80
N VAL A 393 5.39 27.33 -5.91
CA VAL A 393 6.28 28.48 -5.68
C VAL A 393 7.05 28.81 -6.96
N GLY A 394 6.84 30.02 -7.48
CA GLY A 394 7.49 30.51 -8.70
C GLY A 394 7.15 29.70 -9.96
N ASP A 395 6.05 28.93 -9.93
CA ASP A 395 5.57 28.08 -11.02
C ASP A 395 6.56 26.96 -11.43
N VAL A 396 7.56 26.66 -10.58
CA VAL A 396 8.66 25.72 -10.88
C VAL A 396 8.88 24.66 -9.80
N TRP A 397 8.21 24.76 -8.65
CA TRP A 397 8.33 23.82 -7.53
C TRP A 397 7.01 23.11 -7.28
N TYR A 398 7.08 21.81 -7.01
CA TYR A 398 5.90 20.95 -6.90
C TYR A 398 6.12 19.86 -5.86
N VAL A 399 5.07 19.51 -5.13
CA VAL A 399 5.13 18.46 -4.10
C VAL A 399 5.46 17.10 -4.74
N ALA A 400 6.38 16.34 -4.17
CA ALA A 400 6.75 15.03 -4.67
C ALA A 400 5.64 14.00 -4.36
N LYS A 401 5.14 13.34 -5.41
CA LYS A 401 4.10 12.30 -5.34
C LYS A 401 4.60 11.03 -6.02
N PRO A 402 4.27 9.83 -5.51
CA PRO A 402 4.74 8.57 -6.08
C PRO A 402 4.09 8.24 -7.44
N ASP A 403 2.93 8.84 -7.73
CA ASP A 403 1.99 8.47 -8.78
C ASP A 403 1.75 9.59 -9.80
N TYR A 404 2.75 10.43 -10.07
CA TYR A 404 2.68 11.35 -11.20
C TYR A 404 2.50 10.57 -12.52
N SER A 405 1.55 11.00 -13.36
CA SER A 405 1.47 10.57 -14.77
C SER A 405 2.10 11.60 -15.71
N ILE A 406 2.04 12.88 -15.32
CA ILE A 406 2.59 14.02 -16.06
C ILE A 406 3.47 14.81 -15.12
N MET A 407 4.57 15.36 -15.63
CA MET A 407 5.43 16.30 -14.92
C MET A 407 5.57 17.58 -15.74
N MET A 408 5.92 18.67 -15.05
CA MET A 408 6.25 19.94 -15.68
C MET A 408 7.75 20.19 -15.60
N THR A 409 8.33 20.55 -16.74
CA THR A 409 9.74 20.92 -16.86
C THR A 409 9.88 22.31 -17.41
N GLN A 410 11.00 22.95 -17.10
CA GLN A 410 11.44 24.18 -17.73
C GLN A 410 12.89 24.02 -18.18
N ALA A 411 13.11 23.94 -19.50
CA ALA A 411 14.44 23.75 -20.06
C ALA A 411 14.59 24.47 -21.41
N GLN A 412 15.82 24.48 -21.93
CA GLN A 412 16.09 24.87 -23.32
C GLN A 412 15.51 23.81 -24.28
N LEU A 413 14.75 24.24 -25.28
CA LEU A 413 14.35 23.35 -26.38
C LEU A 413 15.53 23.15 -27.34
N VAL A 414 15.84 21.90 -27.65
CA VAL A 414 16.91 21.49 -28.57
C VAL A 414 16.29 20.58 -29.62
N GLY A 415 15.93 21.12 -30.78
CA GLY A 415 15.32 20.33 -31.86
C GLY A 415 16.36 19.65 -32.74
N ARG A 416 16.12 18.39 -33.14
CA ARG A 416 16.97 17.65 -34.10
C ARG A 416 16.22 17.44 -35.42
N ASP A 417 16.76 17.97 -36.50
CA ASP A 417 16.14 17.83 -37.83
C ASP A 417 16.35 16.43 -38.45
N SER A 418 15.73 16.19 -39.62
CA SER A 418 15.90 14.93 -40.36
C SER A 418 17.34 14.62 -40.81
N GLY A 419 18.23 15.61 -40.81
CA GLY A 419 19.67 15.47 -41.08
C GLY A 419 20.50 15.18 -39.84
N GLY A 420 19.87 15.17 -38.65
CA GLY A 420 20.55 14.98 -37.37
C GLY A 420 21.19 16.27 -36.82
N ILE A 421 20.86 17.44 -37.36
CA ILE A 421 21.39 18.72 -36.89
C ILE A 421 20.56 19.19 -35.71
N GLU A 422 21.22 19.42 -34.58
CA GLU A 422 20.61 19.97 -33.36
C GLU A 422 20.67 21.50 -33.37
N THR A 423 19.55 22.12 -33.00
CA THR A 423 19.40 23.58 -32.93
C THR A 423 18.62 23.96 -31.69
N ASN A 424 19.14 24.94 -30.92
CA ASN A 424 18.38 25.55 -29.82
C ASN A 424 17.21 26.34 -30.39
N LEU A 425 16.01 26.11 -29.86
CA LEU A 425 14.79 26.78 -30.28
C LEU A 425 14.14 27.56 -29.14
N THR A 426 13.45 28.64 -29.49
CA THR A 426 12.55 29.35 -28.59
C THR A 426 11.19 28.63 -28.46
N ASP A 427 10.31 29.13 -27.59
CA ASP A 427 8.91 28.71 -27.48
C ASP A 427 8.10 28.88 -28.78
N THR A 428 8.52 29.78 -29.67
CA THR A 428 7.98 29.93 -31.03
C THR A 428 8.65 29.04 -32.08
N TYR A 429 9.49 28.10 -31.65
CA TYR A 429 10.25 27.16 -32.50
C TYR A 429 11.20 27.83 -33.51
N GLU A 430 11.61 29.08 -33.23
CA GLU A 430 12.62 29.79 -33.99
C GLU A 430 14.00 29.56 -33.38
N PRO A 431 15.10 29.55 -34.16
CA PRO A 431 16.44 29.40 -33.61
C PRO A 431 16.78 30.46 -32.55
N GLY A 432 17.13 30.02 -31.34
CA GLY A 432 17.48 30.90 -30.24
C GLY A 432 17.53 30.20 -28.88
N ASP A 433 18.11 30.89 -27.90
CA ASP A 433 18.17 30.41 -26.52
C ASP A 433 16.98 30.96 -25.71
N ALA A 434 16.20 30.08 -25.10
CA ALA A 434 15.09 30.41 -24.21
C ALA A 434 14.77 29.23 -23.29
N GLN A 435 14.33 29.55 -22.06
CA GLN A 435 13.79 28.57 -21.13
C GLN A 435 12.29 28.44 -21.38
N THR A 436 11.85 27.24 -21.75
CA THR A 436 10.46 26.97 -22.13
C THR A 436 9.87 25.91 -21.21
N PHE A 437 8.65 26.16 -20.72
CA PHE A 437 7.91 25.13 -20.01
C PHE A 437 7.37 24.09 -20.98
N TYR A 438 7.50 22.80 -20.61
CA TYR A 438 6.88 21.71 -21.34
C TYR A 438 6.56 20.51 -20.44
N MET A 439 5.61 19.70 -20.90
CA MET A 439 5.18 18.47 -20.24
C MET A 439 6.11 17.31 -20.54
N THR A 440 6.36 16.50 -19.51
CA THR A 440 6.98 15.17 -19.63
C THR A 440 6.09 14.15 -18.95
N ASP A 441 6.39 12.86 -19.11
CA ASP A 441 5.91 11.83 -18.18
C ASP A 441 6.66 11.92 -16.83
N ALA A 442 6.39 10.96 -15.93
CA ALA A 442 7.00 10.86 -14.62
C ALA A 442 8.51 10.61 -14.66
N GLU A 443 8.98 9.88 -15.67
CA GLU A 443 10.38 9.53 -15.87
C GLU A 443 11.18 10.68 -16.50
N GLY A 444 10.51 11.68 -17.07
CA GLY A 444 11.10 12.87 -17.68
C GLY A 444 11.27 12.78 -19.20
N ASN A 445 10.51 11.90 -19.88
CA ASN A 445 10.45 11.84 -21.33
C ASN A 445 9.47 12.90 -21.87
N THR A 446 9.90 13.68 -22.86
CA THR A 446 9.11 14.80 -23.41
C THR A 446 7.86 14.32 -24.14
N LEU A 447 6.74 15.02 -23.88
CA LEU A 447 5.47 14.80 -24.56
C LEU A 447 5.22 15.85 -25.65
N TYR A 448 4.67 15.39 -26.76
CA TYR A 448 4.45 16.18 -27.97
C TYR A 448 3.01 16.06 -28.46
N ARG A 449 2.57 17.08 -29.21
CA ARG A 449 1.33 17.04 -30.01
C ARG A 449 1.67 17.10 -31.49
N PHE A 450 0.78 16.62 -32.34
CA PHE A 450 0.92 16.74 -33.80
C PHE A 450 0.05 17.85 -34.34
N VAL A 451 0.62 18.78 -35.13
CA VAL A 451 -0.14 19.95 -35.62
C VAL A 451 -1.33 19.62 -36.52
N ASN A 452 -1.37 18.45 -37.15
CA ASN A 452 -2.50 18.04 -37.99
C ASN A 452 -3.57 17.25 -37.22
N ASP A 453 -3.38 17.00 -35.92
CA ASP A 453 -4.44 16.40 -35.10
C ASP A 453 -5.56 17.42 -34.85
N THR A 454 -6.73 16.89 -34.50
CA THR A 454 -7.90 17.71 -34.12
C THR A 454 -8.43 17.21 -32.79
N ASN A 455 -9.36 17.95 -32.19
CA ASN A 455 -9.92 17.66 -30.88
C ASN A 455 -10.47 16.23 -30.80
N GLY A 456 -9.75 15.39 -30.06
CA GLY A 456 -10.09 13.98 -29.87
C GLY A 456 -9.85 13.07 -31.08
N VAL A 457 -9.07 13.49 -32.07
CA VAL A 457 -8.76 12.69 -33.27
C VAL A 457 -7.26 12.68 -33.54
N ASN A 458 -6.70 11.48 -33.49
CA ASN A 458 -5.35 11.16 -33.95
C ASN A 458 -5.37 10.96 -35.47
N ASN A 459 -4.68 11.84 -36.20
CA ASN A 459 -4.52 11.82 -37.65
C ASN A 459 -3.13 11.32 -38.09
N PHE A 460 -2.26 10.96 -37.15
CA PHE A 460 -0.93 10.47 -37.45
C PHE A 460 -0.88 8.93 -37.50
N THR A 461 -1.33 8.26 -36.45
CA THR A 461 -1.11 6.83 -36.22
C THR A 461 -1.85 5.98 -37.27
N ALA A 462 -1.14 5.06 -37.91
CA ALA A 462 -1.71 4.07 -38.81
C ALA A 462 -2.49 2.99 -38.03
N ASP A 463 -3.49 2.38 -38.66
CA ASP A 463 -4.33 1.33 -38.06
C ASP A 463 -3.54 0.09 -37.63
N ASP A 464 -2.43 -0.18 -38.33
CA ASP A 464 -1.46 -1.24 -38.01
C ASP A 464 -0.29 -0.78 -37.14
N PHE A 465 -0.28 0.48 -36.69
CA PHE A 465 0.80 1.12 -35.93
C PHE A 465 2.18 1.10 -36.62
N SER A 466 2.24 0.91 -37.93
CA SER A 466 3.51 0.80 -38.67
C SER A 466 4.39 2.04 -38.57
N ASN A 467 3.82 3.23 -38.32
CA ASN A 467 4.54 4.49 -38.13
C ASN A 467 4.74 4.88 -36.66
N ASN A 468 4.27 4.08 -35.71
CA ASN A 468 4.39 4.32 -34.26
C ASN A 468 5.82 4.15 -33.73
N GLY A 469 6.75 3.62 -34.54
CA GLY A 469 8.16 3.48 -34.16
C GLY A 469 8.93 4.80 -34.07
N VAL A 470 8.43 5.87 -34.69
CA VAL A 470 9.04 7.22 -34.61
C VAL A 470 8.28 8.11 -33.63
N TRP A 471 6.95 8.06 -33.69
CA TRP A 471 6.07 8.82 -32.80
C TRP A 471 5.08 7.88 -32.11
N PRO A 472 5.50 7.20 -31.04
CA PRO A 472 4.60 6.37 -30.26
C PRO A 472 3.48 7.21 -29.62
N ILE A 473 2.26 6.69 -29.63
CA ILE A 473 1.18 7.24 -28.78
C ILE A 473 1.57 7.13 -27.30
N PHE A 474 1.19 8.13 -26.50
CA PHE A 474 1.33 8.09 -25.05
C PHE A 474 0.10 7.41 -24.43
N GLU A 475 0.30 6.17 -23.98
CA GLU A 475 -0.72 5.35 -23.33
C GLU A 475 -0.56 5.40 -21.83
N GLU A 476 -1.36 6.22 -21.18
CA GLU A 476 -1.30 6.43 -19.73
C GLU A 476 -2.71 6.68 -19.18
N ASN A 477 -2.99 6.14 -17.99
CA ASN A 477 -4.19 6.46 -17.24
C ASN A 477 -3.85 7.58 -16.26
N LEU A 478 -4.37 8.78 -16.51
CA LEU A 478 -4.09 9.95 -15.69
C LEU A 478 -4.30 9.66 -14.20
N GLN A 479 -3.22 9.75 -13.42
CA GLN A 479 -3.21 9.73 -11.96
C GLN A 479 -3.01 11.17 -11.46
N ASN A 480 -1.86 11.46 -10.87
CA ASN A 480 -1.54 12.77 -10.32
C ASN A 480 -0.83 13.68 -11.34
N ILE A 481 -1.15 14.98 -11.26
CA ILE A 481 -0.54 16.03 -12.10
C ILE A 481 0.00 17.20 -11.26
N PRO A 482 0.92 18.02 -11.78
CA PRO A 482 1.40 19.22 -11.12
C PRO A 482 0.27 20.24 -10.95
N SER A 483 0.26 20.98 -9.84
CA SER A 483 -0.83 21.90 -9.48
C SER A 483 -1.05 23.07 -10.44
N ILE A 484 -0.07 23.35 -11.31
CA ILE A 484 -0.20 24.34 -12.39
C ILE A 484 -1.13 23.86 -13.52
N LEU A 485 -1.41 22.56 -13.61
CA LEU A 485 -2.25 21.96 -14.63
C LEU A 485 -3.68 21.73 -14.11
N ASP A 486 -4.65 21.83 -15.00
CA ASP A 486 -6.06 21.51 -14.71
C ASP A 486 -6.35 20.10 -15.20
N GLU A 487 -6.81 19.22 -14.30
CA GLU A 487 -7.17 17.84 -14.64
C GLU A 487 -8.27 17.78 -15.71
N SER A 488 -9.17 18.77 -15.75
CA SER A 488 -10.26 18.83 -16.72
C SER A 488 -9.80 19.13 -18.16
N ASP A 489 -8.57 19.59 -18.34
CA ASP A 489 -7.96 19.72 -19.66
C ASP A 489 -7.51 18.36 -20.21
N PHE A 490 -7.40 17.32 -19.38
CA PHE A 490 -7.00 16.00 -19.82
C PHE A 490 -8.20 15.13 -20.23
N GLY A 491 -7.97 14.27 -21.21
CA GLY A 491 -8.94 13.29 -21.66
C GLY A 491 -8.26 12.04 -22.19
N SER A 492 -9.04 11.14 -22.79
CA SER A 492 -8.48 9.97 -23.47
C SER A 492 -9.29 9.62 -24.70
N ILE A 493 -8.64 9.07 -25.72
CA ILE A 493 -9.26 8.60 -26.96
C ILE A 493 -8.86 7.16 -27.24
N ASP A 494 -9.73 6.44 -27.97
CA ASP A 494 -9.40 5.13 -28.52
C ASP A 494 -8.72 5.31 -29.89
N VAL A 495 -7.52 4.77 -30.01
CA VAL A 495 -6.78 4.69 -31.27
C VAL A 495 -6.58 3.23 -31.57
N PHE A 496 -7.48 2.67 -32.40
CA PHE A 496 -7.46 1.28 -32.85
C PHE A 496 -7.41 0.26 -31.70
N GLY A 497 -8.15 0.51 -30.61
CA GLY A 497 -8.21 -0.37 -29.44
C GLY A 497 -7.15 -0.09 -28.36
N ARG A 498 -6.33 0.96 -28.53
CA ARG A 498 -5.38 1.45 -27.52
C ARG A 498 -5.82 2.80 -26.99
N GLN A 499 -5.68 3.01 -25.69
CA GLN A 499 -6.12 4.25 -25.05
C GLN A 499 -4.98 5.26 -25.04
N GLN A 500 -5.14 6.36 -25.78
CA GLN A 500 -4.17 7.45 -25.83
C GLN A 500 -4.65 8.62 -24.97
N LEU A 501 -3.76 9.18 -24.15
CA LEU A 501 -4.05 10.37 -23.36
C LEU A 501 -4.11 11.62 -24.25
N THR A 502 -4.99 12.57 -23.91
CA THR A 502 -5.10 13.86 -24.58
C THR A 502 -4.95 15.01 -23.60
N TYR A 503 -4.49 16.16 -24.09
CA TYR A 503 -4.47 17.42 -23.33
C TYR A 503 -5.08 18.55 -24.17
N LYS A 504 -6.11 19.21 -23.64
CA LYS A 504 -6.98 20.16 -24.33
C LYS A 504 -7.46 19.65 -25.69
N GLY A 505 -7.73 18.36 -25.77
CA GLY A 505 -8.16 17.67 -26.99
C GLY A 505 -7.03 17.19 -27.92
N TRP A 506 -5.78 17.58 -27.69
CA TRP A 506 -4.63 17.13 -28.49
C TRP A 506 -4.20 15.72 -28.08
N PRO A 507 -4.09 14.75 -29.01
CA PRO A 507 -3.45 13.47 -28.75
C PRO A 507 -1.96 13.63 -28.39
N LEU A 508 -1.51 12.90 -27.37
CA LEU A 508 -0.14 12.99 -26.85
C LEU A 508 0.77 11.89 -27.38
N TYR A 509 2.01 12.23 -27.71
CA TYR A 509 2.99 11.33 -28.28
C TYR A 509 4.36 11.47 -27.61
N TYR A 510 5.15 10.41 -27.71
CA TYR A 510 6.60 10.46 -27.52
C TYR A 510 7.33 10.63 -28.84
N PHE A 511 8.62 10.98 -28.76
CA PHE A 511 9.53 10.87 -29.87
C PHE A 511 10.53 9.74 -29.64
N GLY A 512 10.53 8.73 -30.51
CA GLY A 512 11.34 7.51 -30.32
C GLY A 512 12.87 7.70 -30.41
N GLN A 513 13.35 8.91 -30.71
CA GLN A 513 14.79 9.24 -30.67
C GLN A 513 15.19 10.10 -29.45
N ASP A 514 14.24 10.49 -28.61
CA ASP A 514 14.53 11.00 -27.28
C ASP A 514 14.94 9.78 -26.43
N ALA A 515 16.24 9.68 -26.18
CA ALA A 515 16.85 8.48 -25.60
C ALA A 515 17.28 8.70 -24.15
N GLN A 516 17.39 9.95 -23.74
CA GLN A 516 17.73 10.37 -22.39
C GLN A 516 16.61 11.25 -21.85
N ARG A 517 16.53 11.25 -20.53
CA ARG A 517 15.64 12.13 -19.79
C ARG A 517 15.89 13.60 -20.12
N GLY A 518 14.82 14.35 -20.33
CA GLY A 518 14.89 15.76 -20.69
C GLY A 518 15.26 16.02 -22.15
N ASP A 519 15.59 14.98 -22.94
CA ASP A 519 15.69 15.11 -24.40
C ASP A 519 14.35 15.62 -24.93
N ASN A 520 14.42 16.62 -25.80
CA ASN A 520 13.26 17.24 -26.43
C ASN A 520 13.50 17.40 -27.95
N PHE A 521 14.22 16.46 -28.55
CA PHE A 521 14.67 16.53 -29.95
C PHE A 521 13.53 16.54 -30.96
N GLY A 522 12.40 15.94 -30.58
CA GLY A 522 11.20 15.84 -31.41
C GLY A 522 10.69 17.19 -31.89
N VAL A 523 10.93 18.27 -31.14
CA VAL A 523 10.47 19.62 -31.50
C VAL A 523 11.05 20.13 -32.82
N GLY A 524 12.21 19.59 -33.24
CA GLY A 524 12.87 19.92 -34.50
C GLY A 524 12.63 18.92 -35.63
N PHE A 525 11.94 17.80 -35.36
CA PHE A 525 11.83 16.67 -36.29
C PHE A 525 10.48 16.62 -37.00
N PRO A 526 10.41 16.34 -38.33
CA PRO A 526 11.53 16.37 -39.28
C PRO A 526 12.02 17.80 -39.55
N VAL A 527 11.18 18.79 -39.25
CA VAL A 527 11.45 20.22 -39.22
C VAL A 527 10.73 20.84 -38.02
N ALA A 528 11.24 21.97 -37.53
CA ALA A 528 10.68 22.64 -36.37
C ALA A 528 9.20 23.03 -36.54
N GLY A 529 8.42 22.88 -35.48
CA GLY A 529 7.00 23.30 -35.42
C GLY A 529 5.98 22.26 -35.91
N VAL A 530 6.40 21.09 -36.41
CA VAL A 530 5.47 20.01 -36.79
C VAL A 530 5.00 19.20 -35.57
N TRP A 531 5.90 19.04 -34.60
CA TRP A 531 5.64 18.32 -33.34
C TRP A 531 5.92 19.23 -32.15
N PRO A 532 5.05 20.22 -31.91
CA PRO A 532 5.23 21.13 -30.79
C PRO A 532 5.09 20.42 -29.44
N ILE A 533 5.79 20.95 -28.45
CA ILE A 533 5.64 20.56 -27.04
C ILE A 533 4.28 21.00 -26.49
N LEU A 534 3.88 20.47 -25.32
CA LEU A 534 2.69 20.93 -24.60
C LEU A 534 3.07 21.64 -23.31
N ASN A 535 2.29 22.66 -22.95
CA ASN A 535 2.46 23.45 -21.74
C ASN A 535 1.11 24.08 -21.31
N PRO A 536 1.03 24.77 -20.15
CA PRO A 536 -0.22 25.39 -19.68
C PRO A 536 -0.86 26.34 -20.70
N ASP A 537 -0.05 27.04 -21.49
CA ASP A 537 -0.49 28.02 -22.50
C ASP A 537 -0.90 27.41 -23.84
N THR A 538 -0.73 26.09 -24.02
CA THR A 538 -1.14 25.39 -25.24
C THR A 538 -2.62 25.62 -25.50
N GLU A 539 -2.94 26.02 -26.72
CA GLU A 539 -4.30 26.23 -27.19
C GLU A 539 -5.07 24.91 -27.26
N ALA A 540 -6.39 24.98 -27.13
CA ALA A 540 -7.24 23.81 -27.36
C ALA A 540 -7.12 23.32 -28.80
N ALA A 541 -7.16 22.01 -28.99
CA ALA A 541 -7.12 21.40 -30.30
C ALA A 541 -8.28 21.90 -31.15
N PRO A 542 -8.05 22.18 -32.45
CA PRO A 542 -9.13 22.59 -33.34
C PRO A 542 -10.17 21.47 -33.42
N ASP A 543 -11.47 21.82 -33.39
CA ASP A 543 -12.53 20.81 -33.45
C ASP A 543 -12.39 19.90 -34.68
N ALA A 544 -12.64 18.61 -34.49
CA ALA A 544 -12.67 17.63 -35.56
C ALA A 544 -13.82 17.96 -36.54
N GLY A 545 -13.52 18.75 -37.56
CA GLY A 545 -14.39 19.07 -38.68
C GLY A 545 -15.13 20.41 -38.58
N GLY A 546 -14.62 21.42 -39.28
CA GLY A 546 -15.47 21.97 -40.34
C GLY A 546 -15.67 20.83 -41.35
N GLY A 547 -16.90 20.35 -41.53
CA GLY A 547 -17.17 19.23 -42.44
C GLY A 547 -16.52 19.48 -43.81
N SER A 548 -16.08 18.40 -44.47
CA SER A 548 -15.59 18.45 -45.85
C SER A 548 -16.54 19.30 -46.69
N LYS A 549 -16.00 20.32 -47.35
CA LYS A 549 -16.79 21.20 -48.22
C LYS A 549 -17.06 20.48 -49.52
N VAL A 550 -18.34 20.21 -49.81
CA VAL A 550 -18.73 19.32 -50.91
C VAL A 550 -19.16 20.11 -52.14
N TYR A 551 -18.53 19.80 -53.27
CA TYR A 551 -18.92 20.21 -54.60
C TYR A 551 -19.46 19.01 -55.39
N GLU A 552 -20.68 19.11 -55.89
CA GLU A 552 -21.23 18.17 -56.87
C GLU A 552 -20.76 18.57 -58.27
N VAL A 553 -20.09 17.66 -58.97
CA VAL A 553 -19.48 17.89 -60.28
C VAL A 553 -20.17 17.05 -61.33
N THR A 554 -20.90 17.69 -62.24
CA THR A 554 -21.49 17.06 -63.43
C THR A 554 -20.91 17.70 -64.70
N ASN A 555 -21.34 17.28 -65.90
CA ASN A 555 -20.85 17.85 -67.15
C ASN A 555 -21.97 18.26 -68.12
N GLN A 556 -21.70 19.34 -68.87
CA GLN A 556 -22.48 19.71 -70.04
C GLN A 556 -21.74 19.24 -71.30
N ALA A 557 -22.00 17.99 -71.69
CA ALA A 557 -21.30 17.31 -72.79
C ALA A 557 -19.77 17.48 -72.64
N ALA A 558 -19.07 17.75 -73.74
CA ALA A 558 -17.63 18.03 -73.76
C ALA A 558 -17.27 19.52 -73.60
N SER A 559 -18.23 20.37 -73.22
CA SER A 559 -18.04 21.83 -73.22
C SER A 559 -17.76 22.45 -71.85
N ALA A 560 -18.23 21.85 -70.75
CA ALA A 560 -18.01 22.39 -69.40
C ALA A 560 -18.25 21.35 -68.31
N TYR A 561 -17.57 21.52 -67.17
CA TYR A 561 -18.05 21.02 -65.89
C TYR A 561 -19.11 21.96 -65.32
N ILE A 562 -20.10 21.37 -64.64
CA ILE A 562 -21.17 22.07 -63.92
C ILE A 562 -21.01 21.74 -62.44
N LEU A 563 -20.74 22.75 -61.62
CA LEU A 563 -20.47 22.58 -60.19
C LEU A 563 -21.61 23.20 -59.36
N SER A 564 -22.04 22.47 -58.33
CA SER A 564 -22.98 22.93 -57.30
C SER A 564 -22.43 22.63 -55.90
N GLY A 565 -22.90 23.32 -54.86
CA GLY A 565 -22.39 23.17 -53.49
C GLY A 565 -21.54 24.37 -53.05
N GLU A 566 -21.37 24.55 -51.73
CA GLU A 566 -20.62 25.68 -51.13
C GLU A 566 -20.99 27.07 -51.68
N GLY A 567 -22.30 27.30 -51.91
CA GLY A 567 -22.82 28.56 -52.44
C GLY A 567 -22.85 28.66 -53.97
N LEU A 568 -22.44 27.61 -54.70
CA LEU A 568 -22.63 27.47 -56.14
C LEU A 568 -23.95 26.77 -56.47
N ASP A 569 -24.62 27.26 -57.51
CA ASP A 569 -25.82 26.64 -58.10
C ASP A 569 -25.60 26.46 -59.61
N ASN A 570 -25.30 25.22 -60.01
CA ASN A 570 -25.08 24.81 -61.40
C ASN A 570 -24.13 25.74 -62.18
N ALA A 571 -23.06 26.18 -61.53
CA ALA A 571 -22.10 27.10 -62.11
C ALA A 571 -21.28 26.41 -63.21
N VAL A 572 -21.12 27.08 -64.34
CA VAL A 572 -20.41 26.56 -65.52
C VAL A 572 -18.93 26.90 -65.40
N ASN A 573 -18.07 25.89 -65.23
CA ASN A 573 -16.62 26.04 -65.08
C ASN A 573 -16.21 27.18 -64.09
N PRO A 574 -16.73 27.20 -62.86
CA PRO A 574 -16.41 28.27 -61.91
C PRO A 574 -14.96 28.22 -61.46
N ASP A 575 -14.35 29.40 -61.26
CA ASP A 575 -13.14 29.47 -60.43
C ASP A 575 -13.54 29.29 -58.96
N LEU A 576 -12.74 28.55 -58.19
CA LEU A 576 -12.98 28.27 -56.78
C LEU A 576 -11.90 28.92 -55.91
N THR A 577 -12.28 29.36 -54.71
CA THR A 577 -11.33 29.79 -53.67
C THR A 577 -11.36 28.78 -52.54
N LEU A 578 -10.22 28.15 -52.28
CA LEU A 578 -10.05 27.10 -51.30
C LEU A 578 -9.00 27.53 -50.27
N LYS A 579 -9.04 26.95 -49.06
CA LYS A 579 -8.19 27.36 -47.95
C LYS A 579 -7.24 26.23 -47.54
N ARG A 580 -5.98 26.57 -47.24
CA ARG A 580 -5.00 25.63 -46.68
C ARG A 580 -5.49 25.03 -45.37
N GLY A 581 -5.18 23.76 -45.15
CA GLY A 581 -5.63 22.99 -43.98
C GLY A 581 -7.10 22.51 -44.05
N GLU A 582 -7.89 22.95 -45.04
CA GLU A 582 -9.26 22.48 -45.22
C GLU A 582 -9.32 21.28 -46.17
N THR A 583 -10.37 20.45 -46.02
CA THR A 583 -10.68 19.33 -46.91
C THR A 583 -11.89 19.65 -47.78
N TYR A 584 -11.77 19.35 -49.07
CA TYR A 584 -12.82 19.53 -50.08
C TYR A 584 -13.13 18.20 -50.77
N GLU A 585 -14.40 17.92 -50.99
CA GLU A 585 -14.86 16.75 -51.75
C GLU A 585 -15.49 17.19 -53.06
N PHE A 586 -15.02 16.63 -54.17
CA PHE A 586 -15.63 16.77 -55.48
C PHE A 586 -16.33 15.46 -55.82
N ASN A 587 -17.65 15.42 -55.65
CA ASN A 587 -18.48 14.29 -56.02
C ASN A 587 -18.71 14.33 -57.53
N VAL A 588 -17.93 13.57 -58.27
CA VAL A 588 -17.94 13.55 -59.73
C VAL A 588 -18.97 12.55 -60.24
N ASP A 589 -19.93 13.04 -61.02
CA ASP A 589 -20.81 12.25 -61.87
C ASP A 589 -20.74 12.82 -63.30
N ALA A 590 -19.59 12.59 -63.94
CA ALA A 590 -19.29 13.08 -65.28
C ALA A 590 -18.66 11.98 -66.16
N PRO A 591 -19.40 10.91 -66.51
CA PRO A 591 -18.85 9.75 -67.20
C PRO A 591 -18.13 10.11 -68.51
N GLY A 592 -16.88 9.67 -68.66
CA GLY A 592 -16.04 10.00 -69.81
C GLY A 592 -15.34 11.37 -69.73
N HIS A 593 -15.49 12.08 -68.60
CA HIS A 593 -14.84 13.37 -68.34
C HIS A 593 -14.08 13.35 -66.99
N PRO A 594 -12.90 12.70 -66.92
CA PRO A 594 -12.03 12.65 -65.72
C PRO A 594 -11.72 14.03 -65.13
N PHE A 595 -12.07 14.27 -63.85
CA PHE A 595 -11.82 15.52 -63.15
C PHE A 595 -10.45 15.49 -62.46
N ILE A 596 -9.48 16.23 -63.00
CA ILE A 596 -8.08 16.19 -62.53
C ILE A 596 -7.68 17.55 -61.95
N ILE A 597 -7.12 17.56 -60.73
CA ILE A 597 -6.45 18.72 -60.12
C ILE A 597 -4.98 18.78 -60.58
N LYS A 598 -4.54 19.96 -61.03
CA LYS A 598 -3.29 20.16 -61.79
C LYS A 598 -2.56 21.44 -61.41
N SER A 599 -1.23 21.41 -61.52
CA SER A 599 -0.37 22.59 -61.34
C SER A 599 -0.27 23.48 -62.58
N VAL A 600 -0.65 22.96 -63.75
CA VAL A 600 -0.68 23.70 -65.02
C VAL A 600 -2.02 23.42 -65.71
N GLN A 601 -2.70 24.47 -66.13
CA GLN A 601 -3.98 24.37 -66.84
C GLN A 601 -3.78 23.76 -68.23
N SER A 602 -4.01 22.45 -68.36
CA SER A 602 -3.85 21.72 -69.61
C SER A 602 -4.67 20.43 -69.65
N THR A 603 -5.01 19.94 -70.85
CA THR A 603 -5.53 18.58 -71.06
C THR A 603 -4.44 17.51 -70.87
N GLY A 604 -4.85 16.24 -70.85
CA GLY A 604 -4.02 15.06 -70.57
C GLY A 604 -3.73 14.87 -69.09
N THR A 605 -3.00 13.82 -68.74
CA THR A 605 -2.69 13.45 -67.34
C THR A 605 -1.40 14.07 -66.78
N GLY A 606 -0.55 14.67 -67.63
CA GLY A 606 0.67 15.34 -67.16
C GLY A 606 0.37 16.58 -66.31
N ASN A 607 1.25 16.93 -65.37
CA ASN A 607 1.10 18.04 -64.40
C ASN A 607 -0.04 17.85 -63.39
N ALA A 608 -0.49 16.62 -63.14
CA ALA A 608 -1.38 16.32 -62.02
C ALA A 608 -0.72 16.74 -60.70
N TYR A 609 -1.48 17.43 -59.85
CA TYR A 609 -1.08 17.75 -58.48
C TYR A 609 -1.77 16.74 -57.57
N ASN A 610 -0.99 15.86 -56.95
CA ASN A 610 -1.51 14.72 -56.17
C ASN A 610 -1.28 14.86 -54.66
N ASP A 611 -0.55 15.89 -54.24
CA ASP A 611 -0.29 16.11 -52.83
C ASP A 611 -1.59 16.57 -52.14
N GLY A 612 -1.99 15.83 -51.10
CA GLY A 612 -3.30 16.00 -50.47
C GLY A 612 -4.53 15.60 -51.31
N VAL A 613 -4.36 15.06 -52.53
CA VAL A 613 -5.48 14.68 -53.41
C VAL A 613 -5.63 13.15 -53.50
N THR A 614 -6.83 12.63 -53.22
CA THR A 614 -7.18 11.22 -53.45
C THR A 614 -8.12 11.08 -54.65
N ASN A 615 -8.06 9.93 -55.34
CA ASN A 615 -8.88 9.62 -56.53
C ASN A 615 -8.78 10.66 -57.68
N ASN A 616 -7.65 11.35 -57.79
CA ASN A 616 -7.44 12.39 -58.79
C ASN A 616 -7.66 11.87 -60.21
N GLY A 617 -8.57 12.48 -60.97
CA GLY A 617 -8.94 12.03 -62.31
C GLY A 617 -10.11 11.05 -62.39
N GLU A 618 -10.89 10.89 -61.32
CA GLU A 618 -12.14 10.14 -61.43
C GLU A 618 -13.15 10.81 -62.37
N ALA A 619 -13.88 9.97 -63.12
CA ALA A 619 -15.01 10.41 -63.95
C ALA A 619 -16.36 10.04 -63.30
N SER A 620 -16.35 9.18 -62.28
CA SER A 620 -17.50 8.82 -61.47
C SER A 620 -17.02 8.37 -60.08
N GLY A 621 -17.32 9.14 -59.04
CA GLY A 621 -16.81 8.92 -57.68
C GLY A 621 -16.33 10.22 -57.03
N THR A 622 -15.82 10.13 -55.80
CA THR A 622 -15.39 11.31 -55.04
C THR A 622 -13.88 11.52 -55.17
N VAL A 623 -13.49 12.70 -55.66
CA VAL A 623 -12.11 13.22 -55.58
C VAL A 623 -12.00 14.08 -54.33
N THR A 624 -11.17 13.69 -53.36
CA THR A 624 -10.97 14.46 -52.13
C THR A 624 -9.67 15.25 -52.20
N PHE A 625 -9.68 16.50 -51.78
CA PHE A 625 -8.51 17.36 -51.69
C PHE A 625 -8.39 18.00 -50.30
N THR A 626 -7.48 17.47 -49.49
CA THR A 626 -7.02 18.10 -48.24
C THR A 626 -5.83 18.97 -48.57
N ILE A 627 -5.95 20.28 -48.39
CA ILE A 627 -4.99 21.23 -48.96
C ILE A 627 -3.77 21.38 -48.05
N PRO A 628 -2.56 20.96 -48.48
CA PRO A 628 -1.35 21.11 -47.67
C PRO A 628 -1.04 22.57 -47.34
N ASN A 629 -0.38 22.81 -46.20
CA ASN A 629 0.03 24.16 -45.80
C ASN A 629 1.07 24.77 -46.78
N ASP A 630 1.78 23.96 -47.53
CA ASP A 630 2.74 24.39 -48.56
C ASP A 630 2.17 24.33 -49.99
N ALA A 631 0.86 24.10 -50.15
CA ALA A 631 0.22 24.08 -51.47
C ALA A 631 0.45 25.41 -52.22
N PRO A 632 0.67 25.41 -53.54
CA PRO A 632 0.80 26.64 -54.32
C PRO A 632 -0.45 27.52 -54.24
N ASP A 633 -0.30 28.85 -54.27
CA ASP A 633 -1.42 29.80 -54.28
C ASP A 633 -2.41 29.61 -55.46
N THR A 634 -1.99 28.91 -56.51
CA THR A 634 -2.80 28.69 -57.71
C THR A 634 -2.62 27.28 -58.25
N LEU A 635 -3.75 26.57 -58.35
CA LEU A 635 -3.90 25.29 -59.02
C LEU A 635 -5.07 25.36 -60.02
N PHE A 636 -5.33 24.27 -60.72
CA PHE A 636 -6.42 24.18 -61.71
C PHE A 636 -7.14 22.85 -61.57
N TYR A 637 -8.40 22.81 -61.98
CA TYR A 637 -9.06 21.54 -62.32
C TYR A 637 -9.29 21.47 -63.83
N ASN A 638 -9.12 20.29 -64.43
CA ASN A 638 -9.20 20.08 -65.87
C ASN A 638 -9.81 18.72 -66.21
N CYS A 639 -10.56 18.66 -67.30
CA CYS A 639 -10.89 17.38 -67.94
C CYS A 639 -9.66 16.85 -68.68
N GLU A 640 -9.40 15.54 -68.56
CA GLU A 640 -8.32 14.88 -69.30
C GLU A 640 -8.42 15.11 -70.81
N PHE A 641 -9.61 14.98 -71.40
CA PHE A 641 -9.77 14.93 -72.85
C PHE A 641 -10.22 16.24 -73.49
N HIS A 642 -10.83 17.15 -72.72
CA HIS A 642 -11.57 18.28 -73.27
C HIS A 642 -11.07 19.60 -72.70
N SER A 643 -10.34 20.38 -73.50
CA SER A 643 -9.76 21.66 -73.06
C SER A 643 -10.75 22.72 -72.57
N PRO A 644 -12.03 22.76 -73.01
CA PRO A 644 -13.00 23.71 -72.48
C PRO A 644 -13.47 23.42 -71.04
N MET A 645 -13.24 22.22 -70.51
CA MET A 645 -13.72 21.80 -69.19
C MET A 645 -12.64 22.04 -68.13
N THR A 646 -12.61 23.25 -67.58
CA THR A 646 -11.50 23.70 -66.72
C THR A 646 -11.93 24.86 -65.82
N GLY A 647 -11.23 25.05 -64.70
CA GLY A 647 -11.32 26.25 -63.85
C GLY A 647 -10.07 26.44 -63.00
N THR A 648 -9.97 27.58 -62.33
CA THR A 648 -8.85 27.96 -61.45
C THR A 648 -9.21 27.66 -59.99
N LEU A 649 -8.26 27.12 -59.24
CA LEU A 649 -8.33 26.95 -57.79
C LEU A 649 -7.38 27.98 -57.15
N THR A 650 -7.93 29.02 -56.55
CA THR A 650 -7.17 30.01 -55.76
C THR A 650 -7.03 29.51 -54.34
N ILE A 651 -5.80 29.29 -53.87
CA ILE A 651 -5.51 28.76 -52.54
C ILE A 651 -5.13 29.91 -51.60
N ILE A 652 -5.86 30.05 -50.50
CA ILE A 652 -5.67 31.09 -49.48
C ILE A 652 -5.34 30.48 -48.12
N ASP A 653 -4.81 31.30 -47.21
CA ASP A 653 -4.52 30.92 -45.82
C ASP A 653 -5.74 30.92 -44.90
#